data_AF-R4TC81-F1
#
_entry.id   AF-R4TC81-F1
#
_cell.length_a   1.000
_cell.length_b   1.000
_cell.length_c   1.000
_cell.angle_alpha   90.00
_cell.angle_beta   90.00
_cell.angle_gamma   90.00
#
_symmetry.space_group_name_H-M   'P 1'
#
loop_
_entity.id
_entity.type
_entity.pdbx_description
1 polymer ?
#
loop_
_entity_poly.entity_id
_entity_poly.type
_entity_poly.pdbx_seq_one_letter_code
_entity_poly.pdbx_strand_id
1 'polypeptide(L)'
;MNHGTVDQGAGDFLVERRGAHVLVRRIGEAAAHGDPIGWPEPLAGHVFVLVSPAAARESSFVTALPALLHRSVVTEEVRAVRIALPGFGRDPFVPQALADALKIEVFAPDGAFVTNPGAFLYAGHGTGGTGWLRFRPGVPVRPGGRRYPVPAWETAMPGAPSDLPGAIVEPVPAGLLVRRPEGRPTAPGDVAFSVPADPAAAKIVVGADDLAPEPAVVAAVIGQLPPVPMQLVSLSTVSSAHPWLSEFAKSLGRDVAVTVSPVDVKKRYRPFVAELLQRADGTQEVLEFVAPPRGWQRRDALGYRLGQVMADVVPSGLVLRTGAGDPAASTLPFDPEGWTLHLGSPGTPIGPDLLSATEALLGELAPEIRKVARLRLLGRLDERTLDLIDPGPAVAERITPAGPGQAEPPRTGSEQDGSVQRPEARPGPAAAPRPGTAETARPSAEASRPRGGPVMPAALMVSSAPVPTVSGSAFAAPAQEPVAEVPQAPSTPATRPEAQLAAVDVRPVHREAGLEASPVTGLRPDDTAPMPMPVVEETRTEILAIAAETREPGPSAEPRSVPGTALAVADRSSTTAEQARFTAAAGEEYGEALATVNAALATWPSMRGQADSGIKADYVAVCLYLGRGRGGFGNLHTAVRGGGAGEIPDQITCLASGLRRLPTHRRAVLRQSKDPQALERTLAPGSILTEPGFLVGSMDLDVTVPDADLDVLIWPASARRTSELMIGQPVNEVVFFAGARFKALALRETEPAEGEPDDEPTVPRVAALFRELGPDEAVPASDELDEHDLAVLAKLDRALERRRRGALRLVEEPDLMNRLTSSLYEWREEASSTADRGQAITMAS
;
A
#
# COMPACT_ATOMS: atom_id res chain seq x y z
N MET A 1 16.18 34.16 0.65
CA MET A 1 15.19 33.41 1.47
C MET A 1 15.11 34.10 2.81
N ASN A 2 13.97 34.70 3.18
CA ASN A 2 13.82 35.33 4.49
C ASN A 2 13.26 34.31 5.46
N HIS A 3 14.11 33.72 6.30
CA HIS A 3 13.70 32.89 7.43
C HIS A 3 13.18 33.79 8.56
N GLY A 4 11.95 34.28 8.38
CA GLY A 4 11.23 34.98 9.43
C GLY A 4 10.73 34.00 10.48
N THR A 5 11.51 33.84 11.56
CA THR A 5 11.00 33.28 12.82
C THR A 5 9.98 34.26 13.38
N VAL A 6 8.69 33.90 13.33
CA VAL A 6 7.58 34.80 13.67
C VAL A 6 6.59 34.05 14.54
N ASP A 7 6.44 34.55 15.77
CA ASP A 7 5.54 34.09 16.84
C ASP A 7 6.04 32.84 17.60
N GLN A 8 6.42 33.06 18.87
CA GLN A 8 6.46 31.99 19.87
C GLN A 8 5.00 31.71 20.25
N GLY A 9 4.55 30.48 20.01
CA GLY A 9 3.13 30.16 19.97
C GLY A 9 2.44 30.13 21.33
N ALA A 10 1.15 29.79 21.29
CA ALA A 10 0.38 29.51 22.50
C ALA A 10 0.79 28.13 23.06
N GLY A 11 1.64 28.11 24.09
CA GLY A 11 2.19 26.89 24.69
C GLY A 11 3.53 26.49 24.07
N ASP A 12 3.88 25.20 24.15
CA ASP A 12 5.19 24.65 23.82
C ASP A 12 5.49 24.53 22.31
N PHE A 13 4.92 25.41 21.49
CA PHE A 13 4.96 25.34 20.03
C PHE A 13 5.56 26.60 19.38
N LEU A 14 6.44 26.39 18.41
CA LEU A 14 7.01 27.42 17.55
C LEU A 14 6.34 27.39 16.18
N VAL A 15 5.99 28.56 15.65
CA VAL A 15 5.48 28.72 14.29
C VAL A 15 6.59 29.34 13.42
N GLU A 16 6.84 28.76 12.25
CA GLU A 16 7.75 29.32 11.25
C GLU A 16 7.06 29.48 9.90
N ARG A 17 7.28 30.64 9.26
CA ARG A 17 6.84 30.87 7.88
C ARG A 17 7.85 30.31 6.87
N ARG A 18 7.32 29.75 5.79
CA ARG A 18 8.02 29.20 4.62
C ARG A 18 7.32 29.71 3.37
N GLY A 19 7.62 30.96 2.99
CA GLY A 19 6.89 31.67 1.94
C GLY A 19 5.43 31.92 2.36
N ALA A 20 4.49 31.41 1.57
CA ALA A 20 3.05 31.47 1.88
C ALA A 20 2.57 30.37 2.85
N HIS A 21 3.45 29.42 3.21
CA HIS A 21 3.14 28.25 4.01
C HIS A 21 3.75 28.33 5.40
N VAL A 22 3.35 27.41 6.28
CA VAL A 22 3.74 27.41 7.70
C VAL A 22 4.20 26.02 8.14
N LEU A 23 5.23 25.98 8.97
CA LEU A 23 5.67 24.83 9.76
C LEU A 23 5.36 25.12 11.23
N VAL A 24 4.66 24.21 11.90
CA VAL A 24 4.47 24.22 13.36
C VAL A 24 5.31 23.11 13.97
N ARG A 25 6.18 23.46 14.92
CA ARG A 25 7.13 22.55 15.57
C ARG A 25 7.11 22.69 17.10
N ARG A 26 7.70 21.75 17.84
CA ARG A 26 7.84 21.87 19.30
C ARG A 26 8.95 22.87 19.66
N ILE A 27 8.82 23.64 20.73
CA ILE A 27 9.91 24.46 21.27
C ILE A 27 11.04 23.54 21.74
N GLY A 28 12.27 23.84 21.33
CA GLY A 28 13.45 22.99 21.55
C GLY A 28 13.70 21.93 20.46
N GLU A 29 12.74 21.68 19.57
CA GLU A 29 12.96 20.83 18.40
C GLU A 29 13.95 21.49 17.43
N ALA A 30 15.07 20.81 17.17
CA ALA A 30 16.10 21.27 16.25
C ALA A 30 15.50 21.52 14.86
N ALA A 31 15.82 22.67 14.25
CA ALA A 31 15.37 22.96 12.89
C ALA A 31 15.95 21.90 11.92
N ALA A 32 15.10 21.30 11.08
CA ALA A 32 15.54 20.37 10.05
C ALA A 32 16.56 21.05 9.13
N HIS A 33 17.79 20.54 9.12
CA HIS A 33 18.89 21.15 8.37
C HIS A 33 18.78 20.79 6.88
N GLY A 34 18.11 21.68 6.14
CA GLY A 34 17.67 21.46 4.76
C GLY A 34 16.25 20.89 4.74
N ASP A 35 15.29 21.63 4.16
CA ASP A 35 13.89 21.18 4.04
C ASP A 35 13.82 19.96 3.09
N PRO A 36 13.51 18.72 3.57
CA PRO A 36 13.45 17.52 2.71
C PRO A 36 12.12 17.41 1.94
N ILE A 37 11.28 18.44 2.04
CA ILE A 37 9.85 18.40 1.77
C ILE A 37 9.55 19.26 0.54
N GLY A 38 8.84 18.67 -0.43
CA GLY A 38 8.24 19.40 -1.52
C GLY A 38 7.13 20.32 -1.00
N TRP A 39 7.50 21.53 -0.58
CA TRP A 39 6.53 22.58 -0.28
C TRP A 39 5.66 22.83 -1.52
N PRO A 40 4.32 22.75 -1.43
CA PRO A 40 3.44 22.92 -2.59
C PRO A 40 3.50 24.36 -3.11
N GLU A 41 3.13 24.59 -4.37
CA GLU A 41 3.06 25.95 -4.89
C GLU A 41 2.04 26.82 -4.12
N PRO A 42 2.34 28.10 -3.85
CA PRO A 42 1.39 29.03 -3.23
C PRO A 42 0.13 29.23 -4.08
N LEU A 43 -1.03 28.87 -3.53
CA LEU A 43 -2.34 29.11 -4.14
C LEU A 43 -3.04 30.26 -3.41
N ALA A 44 -3.55 31.24 -4.15
CA ALA A 44 -4.11 32.47 -3.58
C ALA A 44 -5.24 32.19 -2.57
N GLY A 45 -5.07 32.64 -1.32
CA GLY A 45 -6.01 32.43 -0.22
C GLY A 45 -6.01 31.01 0.38
N HIS A 46 -5.04 30.16 0.04
CA HIS A 46 -4.83 28.84 0.63
C HIS A 46 -3.46 28.76 1.33
N VAL A 47 -3.45 28.40 2.61
CA VAL A 47 -2.20 28.18 3.37
C VAL A 47 -2.03 26.69 3.65
N PHE A 48 -0.84 26.16 3.34
CA PHE A 48 -0.43 24.84 3.80
C PHE A 48 0.27 24.95 5.16
N VAL A 49 -0.18 24.13 6.12
CA VAL A 49 0.36 24.08 7.48
C VAL A 49 0.89 22.67 7.73
N LEU A 50 2.20 22.53 7.72
CA LEU A 50 2.90 21.30 8.08
C LEU A 50 3.06 21.22 9.61
N VAL A 51 2.73 20.08 10.21
CA VAL A 51 2.98 19.81 11.62
C VAL A 51 4.16 18.85 11.76
N SER A 52 5.13 19.19 12.62
CA SER A 52 6.28 18.30 12.86
C SER A 52 5.87 17.01 13.60
N PRO A 53 6.62 15.91 13.45
CA PRO A 53 6.37 14.69 14.20
C PRO A 53 6.46 14.85 15.72
N ALA A 54 7.25 15.81 16.23
CA ALA A 54 7.32 16.09 17.67
C ALA A 54 6.10 16.89 18.14
N ALA A 55 5.72 17.98 17.46
CA ALA A 55 4.51 18.73 17.79
C ALA A 55 3.24 17.87 17.70
N ALA A 56 3.19 16.95 16.73
CA ALA A 56 2.09 15.99 16.57
C ALA A 56 1.96 14.97 17.71
N ARG A 57 2.99 14.76 18.54
CA ARG A 57 2.95 13.86 19.71
C ARG A 57 2.50 14.54 20.99
N GLU A 58 2.53 15.88 21.05
CA GLU A 58 2.12 16.62 22.24
C GLU A 58 0.61 16.61 22.41
N SER A 59 0.12 16.11 23.56
CA SER A 59 -1.32 16.04 23.87
C SER A 59 -1.99 17.42 23.91
N SER A 60 -1.23 18.48 24.17
CA SER A 60 -1.68 19.88 24.15
C SER A 60 -1.86 20.45 22.74
N PHE A 61 -1.29 19.84 21.70
CA PHE A 61 -1.22 20.41 20.35
C PHE A 61 -2.60 20.70 19.75
N VAL A 62 -3.52 19.73 19.84
CA VAL A 62 -4.87 19.86 19.30
C VAL A 62 -5.64 21.01 19.95
N THR A 63 -5.42 21.24 21.25
CA THR A 63 -6.03 22.34 22.02
C THR A 63 -5.38 23.70 21.72
N ALA A 64 -4.08 23.73 21.42
CA ALA A 64 -3.36 24.94 21.02
C ALA A 64 -3.65 25.36 19.57
N LEU A 65 -3.94 24.41 18.68
CA LEU A 65 -4.08 24.60 17.23
C LEU A 65 -5.03 25.74 16.80
N PRO A 66 -6.22 25.97 17.42
CA PRO A 66 -7.06 27.12 17.08
C PRO A 66 -6.37 28.46 17.38
N ALA A 67 -5.67 28.58 18.51
CA ALA A 67 -5.00 29.82 18.91
C ALA A 67 -3.76 30.09 18.04
N LEU A 68 -3.00 29.05 17.71
CA LEU A 68 -1.84 29.12 16.80
C LEU A 68 -2.28 29.57 15.40
N LEU A 69 -3.30 28.94 14.82
CA LEU A 69 -3.79 29.29 13.49
C LEU A 69 -4.42 30.69 13.45
N HIS A 70 -5.24 31.07 14.45
CA HIS A 70 -5.85 32.40 14.49
C HIS A 70 -4.81 33.52 14.57
N ARG A 71 -3.68 33.33 15.28
CA ARG A 71 -2.63 34.35 15.36
C ARG A 71 -1.74 34.39 14.12
N SER A 72 -1.26 33.23 13.69
CA SER A 72 -0.10 33.16 12.80
C SER A 72 -0.48 32.84 11.34
N VAL A 73 -1.73 32.40 11.08
CA VAL A 73 -2.20 31.97 9.75
C VAL A 73 -3.45 32.72 9.26
N VAL A 74 -4.49 32.89 10.08
CA VAL A 74 -5.76 33.48 9.64
C VAL A 74 -5.64 34.99 9.41
N THR A 75 -5.92 35.41 8.18
CA THR A 75 -6.08 36.81 7.77
C THR A 75 -7.30 36.91 6.83
N GLU A 76 -7.76 38.13 6.51
CA GLU A 76 -8.90 38.33 5.58
C GLU A 76 -8.67 37.74 4.17
N GLU A 77 -7.41 37.50 3.79
CA GLU A 77 -7.04 36.89 2.52
C GLU A 77 -7.17 35.35 2.53
N VAL A 78 -7.07 34.71 3.70
CA VAL A 78 -7.03 33.26 3.85
C VAL A 78 -8.44 32.68 3.92
N ARG A 79 -8.79 31.91 2.88
CA ARG A 79 -10.10 31.27 2.71
C ARG A 79 -10.09 29.80 3.15
N ALA A 80 -8.93 29.16 3.03
CA ALA A 80 -8.74 27.75 3.37
C ALA A 80 -7.35 27.46 3.96
N VAL A 81 -7.29 26.53 4.90
CA VAL A 81 -6.04 26.01 5.49
C VAL A 81 -5.99 24.50 5.29
N ARG A 82 -4.85 23.98 4.82
CA ARG A 82 -4.60 22.54 4.67
C ARG A 82 -3.57 22.08 5.70
N ILE A 83 -4.02 21.28 6.66
CA ILE A 83 -3.24 20.86 7.82
C ILE A 83 -2.64 19.48 7.55
N ALA A 84 -1.34 19.45 7.28
CA ALA A 84 -0.52 18.26 7.14
C ALA A 84 -0.19 17.69 8.53
N LEU A 85 -1.19 17.05 9.12
CA LEU A 85 -1.08 16.21 10.33
C LEU A 85 -1.68 14.84 9.99
N PRO A 86 -0.90 13.74 9.96
CA PRO A 86 -1.39 12.43 9.56
C PRO A 86 -2.60 11.96 10.38
N GLY A 87 -3.65 11.49 9.71
CA GLY A 87 -4.86 10.97 10.34
C GLY A 87 -5.76 12.01 11.02
N PHE A 88 -5.44 13.31 10.96
CA PHE A 88 -6.24 14.36 11.62
C PHE A 88 -7.69 14.42 11.14
N GLY A 89 -7.99 13.96 9.93
CA GLY A 89 -9.35 13.83 9.41
C GLY A 89 -10.15 12.61 9.88
N ARG A 90 -9.53 11.64 10.59
CA ARG A 90 -10.18 10.35 10.96
C ARG A 90 -11.35 10.53 11.91
N ASP A 91 -11.17 11.34 12.94
CA ASP A 91 -12.28 11.88 13.73
C ASP A 91 -12.70 13.22 13.09
N PRO A 92 -13.90 13.32 12.48
CA PRO A 92 -14.35 14.56 11.88
C PRO A 92 -14.70 15.64 12.90
N PHE A 93 -14.86 15.32 14.20
CA PHE A 93 -15.28 16.28 15.22
C PHE A 93 -14.26 17.41 15.42
N VAL A 94 -12.97 17.07 15.56
CA VAL A 94 -11.91 18.03 15.86
C VAL A 94 -11.63 19.00 14.69
N PRO A 95 -11.44 18.55 13.42
CA PRO A 95 -11.25 19.47 12.30
C PRO A 95 -12.52 20.29 11.98
N GLN A 96 -13.71 19.74 12.24
CA GLN A 96 -14.96 20.49 12.11
C GLN A 96 -15.05 21.61 13.15
N ALA A 97 -14.79 21.31 14.42
CA ALA A 97 -14.74 22.32 15.49
C ALA A 97 -13.69 23.40 15.21
N LEU A 98 -12.55 23.03 14.62
CA LEU A 98 -11.51 23.98 14.19
C LEU A 98 -12.00 24.90 13.05
N ALA A 99 -12.65 24.35 12.02
CA ALA A 99 -13.27 25.16 10.95
C ALA A 99 -14.37 26.09 11.50
N ASP A 100 -15.21 25.57 12.41
CA ASP A 100 -16.27 26.31 13.07
C ASP A 100 -15.74 27.42 14.00
N ALA A 101 -14.58 27.24 14.63
CA ALA A 101 -13.92 28.27 15.43
C ALA A 101 -13.28 29.36 14.55
N LEU A 102 -12.51 28.96 13.53
CA LEU A 102 -11.71 29.88 12.70
C LEU A 102 -12.49 30.54 11.54
N LYS A 103 -13.72 30.08 11.25
CA LYS A 103 -14.61 30.56 10.16
C LYS A 103 -14.04 30.44 8.73
N ILE A 104 -13.01 29.63 8.55
CA ILE A 104 -12.38 29.28 7.26
C ILE A 104 -12.63 27.82 6.89
N GLU A 105 -12.37 27.43 5.64
CA GLU A 105 -12.35 26.01 5.28
C GLU A 105 -11.08 25.32 5.82
N VAL A 106 -11.22 24.11 6.36
CA VAL A 106 -10.10 23.28 6.80
C VAL A 106 -10.01 22.03 5.94
N PHE A 107 -8.81 21.66 5.51
CA PHE A 107 -8.53 20.39 4.84
C PHE A 107 -7.58 19.56 5.70
N ALA A 108 -7.96 18.32 6.01
CA ALA A 108 -7.17 17.39 6.83
C ALA A 108 -7.14 15.99 6.20
N PRO A 109 -6.04 15.23 6.28
CA PRO A 109 -5.95 13.89 5.71
C PRO A 109 -6.53 12.86 6.70
N ASP A 110 -7.28 11.89 6.19
CA ASP A 110 -7.77 10.74 6.98
C ASP A 110 -6.74 9.59 7.08
N GLY A 111 -5.56 9.77 6.47
CA GLY A 111 -4.40 8.87 6.56
C GLY A 111 -3.09 9.63 6.66
N ALA A 112 -1.99 8.96 6.33
CA ALA A 112 -0.74 9.65 6.03
C ALA A 112 -0.83 10.40 4.69
N PHE A 113 0.22 11.14 4.34
CA PHE A 113 0.34 11.81 3.06
C PHE A 113 1.81 11.82 2.59
N VAL A 114 2.01 12.10 1.31
CA VAL A 114 3.32 12.07 0.62
C VAL A 114 3.68 13.47 0.14
N THR A 115 4.93 13.86 0.36
CA THR A 115 5.51 15.20 0.11
C THR A 115 6.75 15.16 -0.80
N ASN A 116 6.86 14.12 -1.64
CA ASN A 116 8.00 13.91 -2.54
C ASN A 116 8.19 15.14 -3.45
N PRO A 117 9.40 15.74 -3.53
CA PRO A 117 9.66 16.91 -4.38
C PRO A 117 9.25 16.69 -5.84
N GLY A 118 8.47 17.63 -6.39
CA GLY A 118 7.94 17.55 -7.75
C GLY A 118 6.68 16.70 -7.93
N ALA A 119 6.25 15.94 -6.92
CA ALA A 119 4.96 15.25 -6.92
C ALA A 119 3.86 16.11 -6.27
N PHE A 120 2.59 15.78 -6.53
CA PHE A 120 1.48 16.37 -5.77
C PHE A 120 1.51 15.93 -4.30
N LEU A 121 1.15 16.85 -3.40
CA LEU A 121 0.88 16.53 -2.00
C LEU A 121 -0.31 15.56 -1.92
N TYR A 122 -0.05 14.30 -1.62
CA TYR A 122 -0.98 13.19 -1.90
C TYR A 122 -1.36 12.39 -0.66
N ALA A 123 -2.66 12.19 -0.42
CA ALA A 123 -3.21 11.46 0.74
C ALA A 123 -4.20 10.34 0.34
N GLY A 124 -4.04 9.75 -0.85
CA GLY A 124 -4.95 8.73 -1.39
C GLY A 124 -4.55 7.29 -1.08
N HIS A 125 -4.76 6.40 -2.06
CA HIS A 125 -4.39 4.98 -1.96
C HIS A 125 -2.93 4.78 -1.54
N GLY A 126 -2.67 3.74 -0.76
CA GLY A 126 -1.34 3.45 -0.21
C GLY A 126 -0.92 4.28 1.01
N THR A 127 -1.62 5.37 1.37
CA THR A 127 -1.25 6.20 2.55
C THR A 127 -2.01 5.85 3.84
N GLY A 128 -2.88 4.84 3.83
CA GLY A 128 -3.69 4.48 5.00
C GLY A 128 -4.82 5.48 5.30
N GLY A 129 -5.37 6.06 4.23
CA GLY A 129 -6.54 6.96 4.20
C GLY A 129 -7.24 6.88 2.84
N THR A 130 -8.31 7.67 2.67
CA THR A 130 -9.07 7.80 1.41
C THR A 130 -8.77 9.11 0.67
N GLY A 131 -8.29 10.14 1.37
CA GLY A 131 -7.97 11.43 0.78
C GLY A 131 -7.80 12.56 1.80
N TRP A 132 -7.80 13.79 1.28
CA TRP A 132 -8.03 14.97 2.11
C TRP A 132 -9.53 15.13 2.29
N LEU A 133 -9.98 15.26 3.53
CA LEU A 133 -11.34 15.64 3.88
C LEU A 133 -11.43 17.17 4.01
N ARG A 134 -12.55 17.74 3.57
CA ARG A 134 -12.87 19.17 3.57
C ARG A 134 -13.96 19.45 4.60
N PHE A 135 -13.61 20.29 5.56
CA PHE A 135 -14.44 20.79 6.64
C PHE A 135 -14.81 22.25 6.36
N ARG A 136 -16.06 22.61 6.64
CA ARG A 136 -16.62 23.93 6.34
C ARG A 136 -17.41 24.43 7.54
N PRO A 137 -17.37 25.72 7.89
CA PRO A 137 -18.16 26.25 8.98
C PRO A 137 -19.66 25.91 8.83
N GLY A 138 -20.23 25.20 9.80
CA GLY A 138 -21.63 24.79 9.85
C GLY A 138 -22.08 23.74 8.82
N VAL A 139 -21.16 23.09 8.09
CA VAL A 139 -21.51 22.14 7.00
C VAL A 139 -20.77 20.81 7.19
N PRO A 140 -21.47 19.65 7.14
CA PRO A 140 -20.83 18.34 7.29
C PRO A 140 -19.67 18.10 6.33
N VAL A 141 -18.67 17.36 6.82
CA VAL A 141 -17.46 16.95 6.10
C VAL A 141 -17.76 16.35 4.72
N ARG A 142 -16.90 16.66 3.74
CA ARG A 142 -16.96 16.10 2.37
C ARG A 142 -15.56 15.72 1.87
N PRO A 143 -15.43 14.86 0.86
CA PRO A 143 -14.16 14.68 0.16
C PRO A 143 -13.62 16.00 -0.39
N GLY A 144 -12.32 16.22 -0.20
CA GLY A 144 -11.57 17.44 -0.54
C GLY A 144 -10.44 17.22 -1.55
N GLY A 145 -10.49 16.11 -2.30
CA GLY A 145 -9.47 15.65 -3.25
C GLY A 145 -8.43 14.72 -2.62
N ARG A 146 -7.64 14.03 -3.44
CA ARG A 146 -6.50 13.19 -3.01
C ARG A 146 -5.18 13.91 -3.16
N ARG A 147 -5.09 14.81 -4.15
CA ARG A 147 -3.92 15.65 -4.47
C ARG A 147 -4.10 17.08 -3.97
N TYR A 148 -2.99 17.80 -3.79
CA TYR A 148 -2.99 19.24 -3.61
C TYR A 148 -1.79 19.89 -4.34
N PRO A 149 -2.02 20.92 -5.19
CA PRO A 149 -3.31 21.36 -5.73
C PRO A 149 -4.12 20.21 -6.35
N VAL A 150 -5.45 20.34 -6.43
CA VAL A 150 -6.30 19.31 -7.05
C VAL A 150 -6.26 19.52 -8.57
N PRO A 151 -5.67 18.61 -9.37
CA PRO A 151 -5.59 18.80 -10.81
C PRO A 151 -6.96 18.57 -11.45
N ALA A 152 -7.23 19.25 -12.56
CA ALA A 152 -8.52 19.18 -13.26
C ALA A 152 -8.87 17.76 -13.74
N TRP A 153 -7.86 16.90 -13.97
CA TRP A 153 -8.02 15.51 -14.37
C TRP A 153 -8.35 14.55 -13.21
N GLU A 154 -8.26 14.95 -11.93
CA GLU A 154 -8.44 14.01 -10.80
C GLU A 154 -9.83 13.37 -10.77
N THR A 155 -10.88 14.09 -11.18
CA THR A 155 -12.26 13.59 -11.23
C THR A 155 -12.53 12.62 -12.38
N ALA A 156 -11.64 12.55 -13.37
CA ALA A 156 -11.70 11.56 -14.45
C ALA A 156 -11.02 10.22 -14.09
N MET A 157 -10.26 10.17 -12.99
CA MET A 157 -9.44 9.02 -12.62
C MET A 157 -10.07 8.18 -11.48
N PRO A 158 -9.91 6.85 -11.50
CA PRO A 158 -10.37 5.98 -10.42
C PRO A 158 -9.76 6.38 -9.07
N GLY A 159 -10.57 6.26 -8.03
CA GLY A 159 -10.27 6.78 -6.69
C GLY A 159 -9.72 5.77 -5.69
N ALA A 160 -9.71 4.49 -6.07
CA ALA A 160 -9.24 3.33 -5.34
C ALA A 160 -8.65 2.35 -6.39
N PRO A 161 -7.95 1.28 -5.99
CA PRO A 161 -7.51 0.24 -6.92
C PRO A 161 -8.66 -0.33 -7.76
N SER A 162 -8.33 -0.78 -8.97
CA SER A 162 -9.26 -1.50 -9.85
C SER A 162 -8.52 -2.67 -10.51
N ASP A 163 -9.02 -3.88 -10.29
CA ASP A 163 -8.49 -5.10 -10.90
C ASP A 163 -9.07 -5.28 -12.31
N LEU A 164 -8.21 -5.59 -13.27
CA LEU A 164 -8.56 -5.87 -14.66
C LEU A 164 -7.82 -7.14 -15.14
N PRO A 165 -8.32 -7.83 -16.19
CA PRO A 165 -7.63 -9.00 -16.73
C PRO A 165 -6.18 -8.65 -17.15
N GLY A 166 -5.20 -9.20 -16.42
CA GLY A 166 -3.77 -8.98 -16.65
C GLY A 166 -3.15 -7.71 -16.07
N ALA A 167 -3.90 -6.86 -15.34
CA ALA A 167 -3.34 -5.66 -14.71
C ALA A 167 -4.13 -5.18 -13.48
N ILE A 168 -3.43 -4.59 -12.51
CA ILE A 168 -4.04 -3.83 -11.42
C ILE A 168 -3.74 -2.34 -11.66
N VAL A 169 -4.79 -1.52 -11.61
CA VAL A 169 -4.72 -0.06 -11.76
C VAL A 169 -4.82 0.59 -10.39
N GLU A 170 -3.76 1.27 -9.94
CA GLU A 170 -3.68 1.90 -8.62
C GLU A 170 -3.55 3.44 -8.72
N PRO A 171 -4.27 4.24 -7.91
CA PRO A 171 -4.06 5.68 -7.88
C PRO A 171 -2.72 6.04 -7.24
N VAL A 172 -1.94 6.93 -7.87
CA VAL A 172 -0.62 7.41 -7.39
C VAL A 172 -0.53 8.95 -7.47
N PRO A 173 0.44 9.62 -6.83
CA PRO A 173 0.53 11.09 -6.79
C PRO A 173 0.40 11.77 -8.14
N ALA A 174 1.15 11.33 -9.16
CA ALA A 174 1.16 11.93 -10.50
C ALA A 174 0.00 11.47 -11.42
N GLY A 175 -0.80 10.48 -11.03
CA GLY A 175 -1.88 9.94 -11.87
C GLY A 175 -2.29 8.52 -11.49
N LEU A 176 -2.07 7.57 -12.39
CA LEU A 176 -2.34 6.14 -12.18
C LEU A 176 -1.08 5.31 -12.40
N LEU A 177 -0.97 4.19 -11.69
CA LEU A 177 -0.02 3.12 -11.97
C LEU A 177 -0.77 1.92 -12.53
N VAL A 178 -0.25 1.35 -13.62
CA VAL A 178 -0.73 0.08 -14.21
C VAL A 178 0.38 -0.95 -14.04
N ARG A 179 0.17 -1.93 -13.16
CA ARG A 179 1.16 -2.97 -12.81
C ARG A 179 0.58 -4.37 -12.99
N ARG A 180 1.46 -5.38 -13.08
CA ARG A 180 1.05 -6.79 -13.12
C ARG A 180 0.43 -7.22 -11.77
N PRO A 181 -0.59 -8.12 -11.75
CA PRO A 181 -1.16 -8.66 -10.52
C PRO A 181 -0.15 -9.41 -9.64
N GLU A 182 0.85 -10.05 -10.25
CA GLU A 182 1.93 -10.76 -9.57
C GLU A 182 2.93 -9.81 -8.88
N GLY A 183 2.90 -8.52 -9.24
CA GLY A 183 3.70 -7.48 -8.59
C GLY A 183 3.18 -7.15 -7.19
N ARG A 184 4.08 -6.82 -6.27
CA ARG A 184 3.72 -6.38 -4.92
C ARG A 184 2.81 -5.13 -4.96
N PRO A 185 1.89 -4.96 -3.99
CA PRO A 185 1.14 -3.70 -3.82
C PRO A 185 2.07 -2.51 -3.61
N THR A 186 1.73 -1.38 -4.23
CA THR A 186 2.58 -0.19 -4.25
C THR A 186 2.51 0.58 -2.93
N ALA A 187 3.66 0.97 -2.40
CA ALA A 187 3.80 1.71 -1.15
C ALA A 187 4.33 3.14 -1.40
N PRO A 188 4.11 4.09 -0.46
CA PRO A 188 4.58 5.48 -0.58
C PRO A 188 6.09 5.71 -0.81
N GLY A 189 6.93 4.70 -0.56
CA GLY A 189 8.38 4.74 -0.82
C GLY A 189 8.80 4.24 -2.21
N ASP A 190 7.86 3.77 -3.04
CA ASP A 190 8.16 3.26 -4.38
C ASP A 190 8.30 4.37 -5.42
N VAL A 191 9.05 4.10 -6.49
CA VAL A 191 9.36 5.10 -7.55
C VAL A 191 8.08 5.71 -8.16
N ALA A 192 6.98 4.95 -8.25
CA ALA A 192 5.68 5.44 -8.71
C ALA A 192 5.09 6.59 -7.85
N PHE A 193 5.48 6.70 -6.58
CA PHE A 193 5.12 7.82 -5.69
C PHE A 193 6.07 9.03 -5.82
N SER A 194 7.20 8.88 -6.51
CA SER A 194 8.21 9.92 -6.76
C SER A 194 8.22 10.43 -8.21
N VAL A 195 7.28 9.97 -9.05
CA VAL A 195 7.08 10.47 -10.41
C VAL A 195 6.66 11.96 -10.35
N PRO A 196 7.34 12.87 -11.07
CA PRO A 196 6.94 14.26 -11.15
C PRO A 196 5.51 14.42 -11.68
N ALA A 197 4.73 15.28 -11.03
CA ALA A 197 3.34 15.51 -11.34
C ALA A 197 3.17 16.69 -12.31
N ASP A 198 2.13 16.63 -13.14
CA ASP A 198 1.71 17.71 -14.03
C ASP A 198 0.23 18.07 -13.75
N PRO A 199 -0.12 19.34 -13.48
CA PRO A 199 -1.51 19.78 -13.35
C PRO A 199 -2.29 19.77 -14.68
N ALA A 200 -1.63 19.79 -15.84
CA ALA A 200 -2.26 19.76 -17.15
C ALA A 200 -2.55 18.33 -17.65
N ALA A 201 -1.61 17.39 -17.50
CA ALA A 201 -1.75 16.00 -17.92
C ALA A 201 -1.57 14.99 -16.77
N ALA A 202 -2.36 13.91 -16.78
CA ALA A 202 -2.19 12.81 -15.86
C ALA A 202 -1.06 11.87 -16.32
N LYS A 203 -0.14 11.50 -15.43
CA LYS A 203 0.86 10.48 -15.72
C LYS A 203 0.25 9.08 -15.61
N ILE A 204 0.33 8.29 -16.67
CA ILE A 204 0.03 6.85 -16.66
C ILE A 204 1.36 6.11 -16.50
N VAL A 205 1.65 5.75 -15.25
CA VAL A 205 2.86 5.05 -14.84
C VAL A 205 2.70 3.55 -15.16
N VAL A 206 3.72 2.91 -15.74
CA VAL A 206 3.65 1.50 -16.16
C VAL A 206 4.80 0.69 -15.58
N GLY A 207 4.41 -0.44 -14.97
CA GLY A 207 5.33 -1.45 -14.41
C GLY A 207 6.01 -1.05 -13.09
N ALA A 208 6.70 -2.02 -12.50
CA ALA A 208 7.57 -1.87 -11.33
C ALA A 208 8.49 -3.09 -11.22
N ASP A 209 9.68 -2.94 -10.63
CA ASP A 209 10.63 -4.03 -10.34
C ASP A 209 10.86 -4.98 -11.54
N ASP A 210 11.08 -4.40 -12.73
CA ASP A 210 11.20 -5.04 -14.05
C ASP A 210 9.98 -5.88 -14.56
N LEU A 211 8.83 -5.81 -13.88
CA LEU A 211 7.56 -6.38 -14.33
C LEU A 211 6.65 -5.31 -14.99
N ALA A 212 6.35 -5.48 -16.28
CA ALA A 212 5.41 -4.64 -17.04
C ALA A 212 4.20 -5.45 -17.53
N PRO A 213 2.95 -4.94 -17.45
CA PRO A 213 1.79 -5.53 -18.12
C PRO A 213 1.95 -5.62 -19.65
N GLU A 214 1.11 -6.42 -20.30
CA GLU A 214 1.07 -6.47 -21.77
C GLU A 214 0.61 -5.12 -22.37
N PRO A 215 1.19 -4.67 -23.50
CA PRO A 215 0.92 -3.34 -24.06
C PRO A 215 -0.56 -3.16 -24.43
N ALA A 216 -1.20 -4.20 -24.98
CA ALA A 216 -2.63 -4.20 -25.29
C ALA A 216 -3.53 -4.01 -24.05
N VAL A 217 -3.10 -4.50 -22.87
CA VAL A 217 -3.85 -4.31 -21.61
C VAL A 217 -3.75 -2.87 -21.14
N VAL A 218 -2.56 -2.25 -21.20
CA VAL A 218 -2.41 -0.82 -20.86
C VAL A 218 -3.19 0.07 -21.83
N ALA A 219 -3.22 -0.27 -23.12
CA ALA A 219 -4.04 0.44 -24.10
C ALA A 219 -5.55 0.31 -23.78
N ALA A 220 -6.02 -0.88 -23.37
CA ALA A 220 -7.39 -1.11 -22.95
C ALA A 220 -7.76 -0.32 -21.67
N VAL A 221 -6.85 -0.20 -20.69
CA VAL A 221 -7.05 0.67 -19.50
C VAL A 221 -7.30 2.11 -19.94
N ILE A 222 -6.44 2.66 -20.79
CA ILE A 222 -6.55 4.06 -21.24
C ILE A 222 -7.80 4.27 -22.10
N GLY A 223 -8.21 3.27 -22.90
CA GLY A 223 -9.46 3.29 -23.67
C GLY A 223 -10.74 3.30 -22.82
N GLN A 224 -10.66 2.92 -21.53
CA GLN A 224 -11.78 3.01 -20.59
C GLN A 224 -11.82 4.35 -19.81
N LEU A 225 -10.74 5.13 -19.83
CA LEU A 225 -10.66 6.41 -19.12
C LEU A 225 -11.32 7.54 -19.93
N PRO A 226 -11.91 8.56 -19.27
CA PRO A 226 -12.38 9.76 -19.95
C PRO A 226 -11.24 10.48 -20.70
N PRO A 227 -11.53 11.17 -21.83
CA PRO A 227 -10.52 11.83 -22.65
C PRO A 227 -9.97 13.10 -21.99
N VAL A 228 -9.01 12.91 -21.07
CA VAL A 228 -8.15 13.96 -20.49
C VAL A 228 -6.73 13.87 -21.08
N PRO A 229 -5.92 14.95 -21.00
CA PRO A 229 -4.51 14.87 -21.37
C PRO A 229 -3.78 13.85 -20.48
N MET A 230 -3.00 12.97 -21.12
CA MET A 230 -2.28 11.87 -20.47
C MET A 230 -0.90 11.71 -21.10
N GLN A 231 0.09 11.34 -20.27
CA GLN A 231 1.46 11.04 -20.70
C GLN A 231 1.89 9.70 -20.09
N LEU A 232 2.63 8.88 -20.84
CA LEU A 232 3.12 7.59 -20.34
C LEU A 232 4.41 7.80 -19.52
N VAL A 233 4.57 7.08 -18.41
CA VAL A 233 5.82 7.03 -17.64
C VAL A 233 6.23 5.58 -17.44
N SER A 234 7.35 5.17 -18.01
CA SER A 234 7.82 3.79 -17.87
C SER A 234 8.75 3.64 -16.66
N LEU A 235 8.56 2.59 -15.85
CA LEU A 235 9.40 2.26 -14.68
C LEU A 235 10.16 0.93 -14.79
N SER A 236 10.08 0.22 -15.92
CA SER A 236 10.79 -1.05 -16.16
C SER A 236 11.61 -0.98 -17.44
N THR A 237 12.60 -1.88 -17.63
CA THR A 237 13.24 -2.01 -18.95
C THR A 237 12.22 -2.47 -20.00
N VAL A 238 11.37 -3.45 -19.66
CA VAL A 238 10.37 -4.04 -20.58
C VAL A 238 9.42 -3.00 -21.19
N SER A 239 8.76 -2.18 -20.37
CA SER A 239 7.83 -1.14 -20.85
C SER A 239 8.54 0.08 -21.48
N SER A 240 9.87 0.17 -21.36
CA SER A 240 10.68 1.20 -22.01
C SER A 240 11.23 0.76 -23.38
N ALA A 241 11.18 -0.53 -23.68
CA ALA A 241 11.75 -1.07 -24.92
C ALA A 241 10.87 -0.75 -26.13
N HIS A 242 11.52 -0.44 -27.26
CA HIS A 242 10.84 -0.10 -28.51
C HIS A 242 9.73 -1.09 -28.95
N PRO A 243 9.89 -2.42 -28.88
CA PRO A 243 8.82 -3.34 -29.27
C PRO A 243 7.53 -3.16 -28.45
N TRP A 244 7.66 -3.01 -27.13
CA TRP A 244 6.51 -2.79 -26.23
C TRP A 244 5.85 -1.44 -26.50
N LEU A 245 6.65 -0.37 -26.65
CA LEU A 245 6.15 0.97 -26.94
C LEU A 245 5.46 1.04 -28.32
N SER A 246 6.04 0.43 -29.34
CA SER A 246 5.48 0.39 -30.69
C SER A 246 4.19 -0.42 -30.76
N GLU A 247 4.08 -1.52 -30.01
CA GLU A 247 2.82 -2.27 -29.90
C GLU A 247 1.77 -1.45 -29.14
N PHE A 248 2.15 -0.83 -28.01
CA PHE A 248 1.25 0.00 -27.20
C PHE A 248 0.65 1.18 -27.99
N ALA A 249 1.47 1.96 -28.70
CA ALA A 249 0.98 3.09 -29.52
C ALA A 249 0.05 2.61 -30.66
N LYS A 250 0.36 1.46 -31.26
CA LYS A 250 -0.47 0.80 -32.28
C LYS A 250 -1.81 0.30 -31.72
N SER A 251 -1.81 -0.32 -30.53
CA SER A 251 -3.04 -0.74 -29.83
C SER A 251 -3.89 0.44 -29.37
N LEU A 252 -3.28 1.57 -29.03
CA LEU A 252 -3.96 2.81 -28.65
C LEU A 252 -4.44 3.64 -29.85
N GLY A 253 -3.94 3.35 -31.06
CA GLY A 253 -4.33 4.01 -32.31
C GLY A 253 -3.88 5.46 -32.45
N ARG A 254 -2.86 5.90 -31.69
CA ARG A 254 -2.34 7.27 -31.68
C ARG A 254 -0.90 7.34 -31.19
N ASP A 255 -0.22 8.42 -31.53
CA ASP A 255 1.12 8.72 -31.02
C ASP A 255 1.10 8.97 -29.50
N VAL A 256 2.21 8.64 -28.82
CA VAL A 256 2.33 8.65 -27.37
C VAL A 256 3.60 9.39 -26.95
N ALA A 257 3.45 10.42 -26.10
CA ALA A 257 4.56 11.00 -25.35
C ALA A 257 4.91 10.11 -24.14
N VAL A 258 6.18 9.71 -24.04
CA VAL A 258 6.70 8.75 -23.07
C VAL A 258 7.85 9.40 -22.28
N THR A 259 7.62 9.69 -21.01
CA THR A 259 8.70 10.03 -20.07
C THR A 259 9.45 8.73 -19.72
N VAL A 260 10.74 8.68 -20.01
CA VAL A 260 11.61 7.56 -19.60
C VAL A 260 12.16 7.87 -18.22
N SER A 261 11.65 7.18 -17.20
CA SER A 261 12.14 7.35 -15.83
C SER A 261 13.56 6.80 -15.69
N PRO A 262 14.48 7.45 -14.94
CA PRO A 262 15.79 6.88 -14.65
C PRO A 262 15.63 5.59 -13.84
N VAL A 263 15.90 4.46 -14.50
CA VAL A 263 15.64 3.10 -13.99
C VAL A 263 16.47 2.79 -12.75
N ASP A 264 15.87 2.03 -11.82
CA ASP A 264 16.41 1.34 -10.62
C ASP A 264 17.72 1.90 -9.99
N VAL A 265 17.68 2.15 -8.67
CA VAL A 265 18.86 2.49 -7.84
C VAL A 265 20.03 1.49 -8.02
N LYS A 266 19.76 0.25 -8.43
CA LYS A 266 20.77 -0.77 -8.80
C LYS A 266 21.35 -0.62 -10.22
N LYS A 267 20.57 -0.10 -11.18
CA LYS A 267 20.92 0.05 -12.61
C LYS A 267 21.17 1.54 -12.96
N ARG A 268 22.20 2.16 -12.36
CA ARG A 268 22.54 3.61 -12.41
C ARG A 268 22.70 4.28 -13.80
N TYR A 269 22.48 3.60 -14.92
CA TYR A 269 22.47 4.21 -16.24
C TYR A 269 21.28 5.17 -16.37
N ARG A 270 21.56 6.45 -16.65
CA ARG A 270 20.56 7.42 -17.10
C ARG A 270 20.72 7.64 -18.60
N PRO A 271 19.68 7.36 -19.42
CA PRO A 271 19.73 7.64 -20.85
C PRO A 271 19.91 9.14 -21.16
N PHE A 272 20.38 9.44 -22.37
CA PHE A 272 20.46 10.82 -22.86
C PHE A 272 19.10 11.42 -23.20
N VAL A 273 18.12 10.56 -23.52
CA VAL A 273 16.73 10.96 -23.78
C VAL A 273 15.93 10.91 -22.48
N ALA A 274 15.17 11.97 -22.22
CA ALA A 274 14.25 12.08 -21.08
C ALA A 274 12.79 11.83 -21.51
N GLU A 275 12.37 12.38 -22.66
CA GLU A 275 11.05 12.12 -23.25
C GLU A 275 11.15 11.73 -24.73
N LEU A 276 10.39 10.70 -25.11
CA LEU A 276 10.24 10.19 -26.48
C LEU A 276 8.81 10.44 -26.97
N LEU A 277 8.65 10.71 -28.27
CA LEU A 277 7.39 10.52 -28.97
C LEU A 277 7.45 9.17 -29.70
N GLN A 278 6.68 8.19 -29.23
CA GLN A 278 6.45 6.95 -29.95
C GLN A 278 5.32 7.18 -30.96
N ARG A 279 5.63 7.08 -32.25
CA ARG A 279 4.64 7.15 -33.32
C ARG A 279 3.87 5.83 -33.45
N ALA A 280 2.62 5.92 -33.91
CA ALA A 280 1.78 4.74 -34.19
C ALA A 280 2.26 3.91 -35.42
N ASP A 281 3.13 4.48 -36.26
CA ASP A 281 3.82 3.75 -37.35
C ASP A 281 5.04 2.94 -36.87
N GLY A 282 5.42 3.09 -35.59
CA GLY A 282 6.56 2.43 -34.95
C GLY A 282 7.83 3.27 -34.88
N THR A 283 7.90 4.44 -35.52
CA THR A 283 9.05 5.35 -35.42
C THR A 283 9.12 6.07 -34.06
N GLN A 284 10.28 6.65 -33.74
CA GLN A 284 10.53 7.35 -32.48
C GLN A 284 11.23 8.69 -32.71
N GLU A 285 10.73 9.75 -32.07
CA GLU A 285 11.34 11.08 -32.06
C GLU A 285 11.73 11.47 -30.63
N VAL A 286 12.81 12.25 -30.47
CA VAL A 286 13.24 12.78 -29.16
C VAL A 286 12.49 14.09 -28.89
N LEU A 287 11.76 14.15 -27.77
CA LEU A 287 11.06 15.36 -27.31
C LEU A 287 11.91 16.15 -26.30
N GLU A 288 12.50 15.46 -25.33
CA GLU A 288 13.41 16.06 -24.34
C GLU A 288 14.64 15.18 -24.11
N PHE A 289 15.78 15.83 -23.85
CA PHE A 289 17.07 15.22 -23.60
C PHE A 289 17.78 15.91 -22.42
N VAL A 290 18.71 15.18 -21.79
CA VAL A 290 19.39 15.61 -20.55
C VAL A 290 20.30 16.83 -20.76
N ALA A 291 20.75 17.42 -19.64
CA ALA A 291 21.75 18.48 -19.66
C ALA A 291 23.08 18.01 -20.28
N PRO A 292 23.81 18.87 -21.02
CA PRO A 292 25.08 18.51 -21.64
C PRO A 292 26.12 18.00 -20.62
N PRO A 293 26.95 17.01 -20.99
CA PRO A 293 28.18 16.69 -20.27
C PRO A 293 29.10 17.92 -20.13
N ARG A 294 30.02 17.89 -19.17
CA ARG A 294 30.98 18.99 -18.97
C ARG A 294 31.81 19.23 -20.24
N GLY A 295 32.17 20.49 -20.48
CA GLY A 295 32.83 20.94 -21.70
C GLY A 295 31.91 21.09 -22.92
N TRP A 296 30.81 20.32 -23.00
CA TRP A 296 29.83 20.42 -24.09
C TRP A 296 28.82 21.55 -23.82
N GLN A 297 28.36 22.19 -24.90
CA GLN A 297 27.33 23.23 -24.85
C GLN A 297 26.05 22.72 -25.51
N ARG A 298 24.86 23.02 -24.97
CA ARG A 298 23.59 22.76 -25.67
C ARG A 298 23.55 23.61 -26.94
N ARG A 299 23.34 22.98 -28.10
CA ARG A 299 23.30 23.64 -29.42
C ARG A 299 21.90 24.20 -29.70
N ASP A 300 20.89 23.38 -29.47
CA ASP A 300 19.49 23.63 -29.84
C ASP A 300 18.54 22.69 -29.06
N ALA A 301 17.40 22.34 -29.68
CA ALA A 301 16.39 21.43 -29.15
C ALA A 301 16.66 19.94 -29.42
N LEU A 302 17.76 19.56 -30.07
CA LEU A 302 18.09 18.16 -30.39
C LEU A 302 19.59 17.79 -30.25
N GLY A 303 20.48 18.68 -29.77
CA GLY A 303 21.89 18.32 -29.65
C GLY A 303 22.80 19.21 -28.81
N TYR A 304 24.04 18.73 -28.67
CA TYR A 304 25.17 19.40 -28.04
C TYR A 304 26.24 19.78 -29.09
N ARG A 305 27.22 20.60 -28.67
CA ARG A 305 28.37 21.02 -29.48
C ARG A 305 29.65 21.15 -28.65
N LEU A 306 30.78 20.74 -29.23
CA LEU A 306 32.13 20.96 -28.73
C LEU A 306 33.00 21.46 -29.90
N GLY A 307 33.37 22.75 -29.88
CA GLY A 307 34.09 23.36 -31.00
C GLY A 307 33.27 23.31 -32.31
N GLN A 308 33.79 22.59 -33.30
CA GLN A 308 33.12 22.30 -34.59
C GLN A 308 32.38 20.95 -34.60
N VAL A 309 32.58 20.09 -33.60
CA VAL A 309 31.90 18.80 -33.49
C VAL A 309 30.51 19.01 -32.92
N MET A 310 29.53 18.38 -33.55
CA MET A 310 28.14 18.33 -33.12
C MET A 310 27.82 16.93 -32.60
N ALA A 311 27.00 16.85 -31.55
CA ALA A 311 26.47 15.61 -31.01
C ALA A 311 24.93 15.71 -30.99
N ASP A 312 24.26 15.11 -31.97
CA ASP A 312 22.80 15.04 -31.98
C ASP A 312 22.32 13.92 -31.04
N VAL A 313 21.24 14.17 -30.29
CA VAL A 313 20.57 13.16 -29.49
C VAL A 313 19.51 12.47 -30.34
N VAL A 314 19.57 11.14 -30.38
CA VAL A 314 18.68 10.27 -31.15
C VAL A 314 18.13 9.17 -30.23
N PRO A 315 17.04 8.47 -30.58
CA PRO A 315 16.44 7.48 -29.67
C PRO A 315 17.44 6.45 -29.16
N SER A 316 18.36 5.96 -30.02
CA SER A 316 19.41 5.00 -29.64
C SER A 316 20.62 5.57 -28.91
N GLY A 317 20.75 6.89 -28.70
CA GLY A 317 21.93 7.50 -28.07
C GLY A 317 22.38 8.80 -28.71
N LEU A 318 23.61 8.83 -29.24
CA LEU A 318 24.25 10.05 -29.75
C LEU A 318 24.87 9.85 -31.14
N VAL A 319 24.74 10.85 -32.02
CA VAL A 319 25.43 10.92 -33.32
C VAL A 319 26.44 12.06 -33.32
N LEU A 320 27.73 11.73 -33.33
CA LEU A 320 28.84 12.69 -33.35
C LEU A 320 29.32 12.93 -34.79
N ARG A 321 29.26 14.17 -35.26
CA ARG A 321 29.61 14.55 -36.64
C ARG A 321 30.29 15.91 -36.75
N THR A 322 30.97 16.11 -37.87
CA THR A 322 31.54 17.39 -38.33
C THR A 322 30.83 17.83 -39.61
N GLY A 323 30.09 18.93 -39.57
CA GLY A 323 29.33 19.45 -40.73
C GLY A 323 27.85 19.06 -40.76
N ALA A 324 27.12 19.59 -41.74
CA ALA A 324 25.66 19.67 -41.77
C ALA A 324 24.92 18.42 -42.31
N GLY A 325 25.46 17.22 -42.11
CA GLY A 325 24.78 15.97 -42.47
C GLY A 325 23.53 15.71 -41.61
N ASP A 326 22.52 15.07 -42.20
CA ASP A 326 21.31 14.63 -41.51
C ASP A 326 21.60 13.40 -40.61
N PRO A 327 21.36 13.47 -39.28
CA PRO A 327 21.54 12.32 -38.39
C PRO A 327 20.46 11.22 -38.54
N ALA A 328 19.29 11.51 -39.11
CA ALA A 328 18.14 10.61 -39.10
C ALA A 328 18.34 9.32 -39.93
N ALA A 329 19.19 9.36 -40.97
CA ALA A 329 19.32 8.27 -41.95
C ALA A 329 19.93 6.95 -41.43
N SER A 330 20.24 6.83 -40.13
CA SER A 330 20.82 5.62 -39.52
C SER A 330 20.49 5.45 -38.03
N THR A 331 19.44 6.10 -37.53
CA THR A 331 19.03 5.99 -36.11
C THR A 331 18.41 4.64 -35.80
N LEU A 332 18.89 3.97 -34.75
CA LEU A 332 18.21 2.80 -34.19
C LEU A 332 17.14 3.27 -33.18
N PRO A 333 16.16 2.42 -32.84
CA PRO A 333 15.22 2.71 -31.76
C PRO A 333 15.90 2.82 -30.38
N PHE A 334 15.16 3.36 -29.42
CA PHE A 334 15.57 3.43 -28.03
C PHE A 334 15.77 2.06 -27.39
N ASP A 335 16.89 1.92 -26.66
CA ASP A 335 17.27 0.76 -25.87
C ASP A 335 17.37 1.16 -24.38
N PRO A 336 16.60 0.51 -23.48
CA PRO A 336 16.67 0.79 -22.05
C PRO A 336 17.92 0.20 -21.35
N GLU A 337 18.60 -0.78 -21.96
CA GLU A 337 19.72 -1.49 -21.33
C GLU A 337 21.11 -0.94 -21.73
N GLY A 338 21.17 -0.05 -22.72
CA GLY A 338 22.39 0.63 -23.14
C GLY A 338 22.15 1.71 -24.18
N TRP A 339 23.21 2.18 -24.84
CA TRP A 339 23.10 3.18 -25.90
C TRP A 339 24.16 2.97 -26.99
N THR A 340 23.96 3.63 -28.11
CA THR A 340 24.86 3.62 -29.27
C THR A 340 25.46 5.00 -29.49
N LEU A 341 26.79 5.05 -29.58
CA LEU A 341 27.57 6.19 -30.03
C LEU A 341 27.89 5.99 -31.50
N HIS A 342 27.26 6.78 -32.36
CA HIS A 342 27.50 6.77 -33.80
C HIS A 342 28.55 7.83 -34.16
N LEU A 343 29.64 7.46 -34.85
CA LEU A 343 30.69 8.39 -35.26
C LEU A 343 30.67 8.67 -36.76
N GLY A 344 30.73 9.96 -37.11
CA GLY A 344 30.83 10.47 -38.46
C GLY A 344 29.48 10.54 -39.19
N SER A 345 29.55 10.76 -40.50
CA SER A 345 28.40 10.74 -41.40
C SER A 345 28.69 9.83 -42.59
N PRO A 346 27.69 9.13 -43.17
CA PRO A 346 27.90 8.16 -44.25
C PRO A 346 28.78 8.69 -45.39
N GLY A 347 29.92 8.04 -45.61
CA GLY A 347 30.88 8.38 -46.67
C GLY A 347 31.90 9.48 -46.34
N THR A 348 31.70 10.24 -45.26
CA THR A 348 32.65 11.26 -44.77
C THR A 348 33.81 10.60 -44.01
N PRO A 349 35.07 11.06 -44.14
CA PRO A 349 36.18 10.58 -43.31
C PRO A 349 36.02 11.04 -41.85
N ILE A 350 36.43 10.18 -40.91
CA ILE A 350 36.50 10.48 -39.48
C ILE A 350 37.87 11.12 -39.19
N GLY A 351 37.88 12.42 -38.93
CA GLY A 351 39.10 13.19 -38.64
C GLY A 351 39.47 13.24 -37.15
N PRO A 352 40.69 13.73 -36.82
CA PRO A 352 41.21 13.74 -35.45
C PRO A 352 40.32 14.54 -34.48
N ASP A 353 39.81 15.70 -34.89
CA ASP A 353 38.88 16.53 -34.08
C ASP A 353 37.67 15.72 -33.55
N LEU A 354 37.17 14.79 -34.37
CA LEU A 354 36.01 13.96 -34.03
C LEU A 354 36.37 12.84 -33.05
N LEU A 355 37.59 12.30 -33.11
CA LEU A 355 38.11 11.36 -32.12
C LEU A 355 38.43 12.06 -30.79
N SER A 356 39.12 13.20 -30.81
CA SER A 356 39.40 13.97 -29.59
C SER A 356 38.11 14.43 -28.89
N ALA A 357 37.07 14.81 -29.64
CA ALA A 357 35.75 15.08 -29.08
C ALA A 357 35.06 13.82 -28.53
N THR A 358 35.26 12.66 -29.15
CA THR A 358 34.75 11.36 -28.67
C THR A 358 35.41 10.97 -27.34
N GLU A 359 36.73 11.11 -27.23
CA GLU A 359 37.49 10.86 -26.00
C GLU A 359 37.07 11.83 -24.89
N ALA A 360 36.93 13.13 -25.19
CA ALA A 360 36.46 14.12 -24.22
C ALA A 360 35.03 13.84 -23.73
N LEU A 361 34.12 13.44 -24.63
CA LEU A 361 32.77 13.00 -24.27
C LEU A 361 32.81 11.77 -23.36
N LEU A 362 33.45 10.69 -23.80
CA LEU A 362 33.50 9.44 -23.05
C LEU A 362 34.20 9.63 -21.69
N GLY A 363 35.23 10.48 -21.63
CA GLY A 363 35.98 10.82 -20.42
C GLY A 363 35.14 11.46 -19.32
N GLU A 364 34.26 12.41 -19.66
CA GLU A 364 33.35 13.09 -18.72
C GLU A 364 32.08 12.29 -18.38
N LEU A 365 31.76 11.23 -19.13
CA LEU A 365 30.62 10.36 -18.81
C LEU A 365 30.92 9.44 -17.62
N ALA A 366 29.94 9.33 -16.72
CA ALA A 366 30.00 8.45 -15.55
C ALA A 366 30.30 6.99 -15.93
N PRO A 367 31.07 6.23 -15.13
CA PRO A 367 31.48 4.86 -15.46
C PRO A 367 30.32 3.93 -15.83
N GLU A 368 29.16 4.09 -15.18
CA GLU A 368 27.97 3.27 -15.42
C GLU A 368 27.33 3.57 -16.79
N ILE A 369 27.34 4.83 -17.24
CA ILE A 369 26.90 5.21 -18.59
C ILE A 369 27.90 4.71 -19.64
N ARG A 370 29.20 4.80 -19.34
CA ARG A 370 30.29 4.36 -20.22
C ARG A 370 30.28 2.84 -20.43
N LYS A 371 29.97 2.06 -19.39
CA LYS A 371 29.95 0.59 -19.43
C LYS A 371 28.90 0.00 -20.37
N VAL A 372 27.81 0.72 -20.64
CA VAL A 372 26.70 0.28 -21.53
C VAL A 372 26.70 0.99 -22.89
N ALA A 373 27.80 1.68 -23.22
CA ALA A 373 27.99 2.33 -24.50
C ALA A 373 28.43 1.34 -25.59
N ARG A 374 27.82 1.40 -26.78
CA ARG A 374 28.18 0.61 -27.95
C ARG A 374 28.66 1.56 -29.06
N LEU A 375 29.87 1.34 -29.60
CA LEU A 375 30.40 2.19 -30.66
C LEU A 375 29.97 1.71 -32.05
N ARG A 376 29.51 2.61 -32.92
CA ARG A 376 29.26 2.34 -34.34
C ARG A 376 29.89 3.42 -35.22
N LEU A 377 30.55 3.01 -36.30
CA LEU A 377 31.16 3.92 -37.27
C LEU A 377 30.20 4.11 -38.46
N LEU A 378 29.78 5.34 -38.71
CA LEU A 378 29.03 5.74 -39.92
C LEU A 378 29.96 6.38 -40.97
N GLY A 379 30.96 7.14 -40.50
CA GLY A 379 32.03 7.64 -41.35
C GLY A 379 33.09 6.58 -41.67
N ARG A 380 33.99 6.91 -42.59
CA ARG A 380 35.15 6.08 -42.96
C ARG A 380 36.33 6.42 -42.07
N LEU A 381 36.95 5.44 -41.41
CA LEU A 381 38.33 5.62 -40.94
C LEU A 381 39.26 5.57 -42.16
N ASP A 382 40.33 6.37 -42.13
CA ASP A 382 41.48 6.17 -43.01
C ASP A 382 42.57 5.34 -42.30
N GLU A 383 43.55 4.86 -43.06
CA GLU A 383 44.61 3.97 -42.54
C GLU A 383 45.47 4.67 -41.47
N ARG A 384 45.72 5.97 -41.62
CA ARG A 384 46.48 6.79 -40.65
C ARG A 384 45.75 6.97 -39.33
N THR A 385 44.42 6.89 -39.35
CA THR A 385 43.57 6.99 -38.16
C THR A 385 43.42 5.63 -37.48
N LEU A 386 43.54 4.51 -38.22
CA LEU A 386 43.66 3.17 -37.63
C LEU A 386 44.97 3.04 -36.83
N ASP A 387 46.08 3.57 -37.35
CA ASP A 387 47.39 3.57 -36.67
C ASP A 387 47.41 4.31 -35.32
N LEU A 388 46.39 5.11 -35.02
CA LEU A 388 46.24 5.86 -33.75
C LEU A 388 45.38 5.13 -32.70
N ILE A 389 44.75 4.00 -33.04
CA ILE A 389 43.83 3.28 -32.15
C ILE A 389 44.46 1.94 -31.75
N ASP A 390 44.97 1.88 -30.52
CA ASP A 390 45.60 0.68 -29.94
C ASP A 390 44.59 -0.49 -29.87
N PRO A 391 44.81 -1.63 -30.55
CA PRO A 391 43.79 -2.66 -30.78
C PRO A 391 43.55 -3.57 -29.56
N GLY A 392 42.90 -3.03 -28.52
CA GLY A 392 42.32 -3.81 -27.43
C GLY A 392 41.17 -4.73 -27.88
N PRO A 393 40.98 -5.92 -27.29
CA PRO A 393 40.13 -6.97 -27.88
C PRO A 393 38.63 -6.82 -27.56
N ALA A 394 37.91 -5.98 -28.30
CA ALA A 394 36.44 -6.05 -28.43
C ALA A 394 35.90 -5.32 -29.68
N VAL A 395 34.70 -5.72 -30.13
CA VAL A 395 33.82 -5.04 -31.12
C VAL A 395 34.31 -4.93 -32.57
N ALA A 396 33.85 -5.82 -33.44
CA ALA A 396 33.91 -5.64 -34.91
C ALA A 396 32.84 -6.42 -35.71
N GLU A 397 31.56 -6.37 -35.32
CA GLU A 397 30.48 -6.87 -36.20
C GLU A 397 30.28 -5.92 -37.40
N ARG A 398 30.89 -6.26 -38.54
CA ARG A 398 30.62 -5.61 -39.82
C ARG A 398 29.37 -6.19 -40.46
N ILE A 399 28.27 -5.45 -40.43
CA ILE A 399 27.12 -5.72 -41.31
C ILE A 399 27.49 -5.26 -42.72
N THR A 400 27.67 -6.20 -43.64
CA THR A 400 27.78 -5.91 -45.09
C THR A 400 26.41 -5.57 -45.67
N PRO A 401 26.25 -4.50 -46.46
CA PRO A 401 24.98 -4.21 -47.13
C PRO A 401 24.70 -5.25 -48.22
N ALA A 402 23.61 -6.01 -48.06
CA ALA A 402 23.16 -6.96 -49.07
C ALA A 402 22.52 -6.22 -50.26
N GLY A 403 23.13 -6.33 -51.44
CA GLY A 403 22.53 -5.88 -52.70
C GLY A 403 21.35 -6.76 -53.12
N PRO A 404 20.48 -6.29 -54.04
CA PRO A 404 19.25 -6.99 -54.40
C PRO A 404 19.53 -8.30 -55.16
N GLY A 405 19.20 -9.43 -54.53
CA GLY A 405 19.34 -10.79 -55.08
C GLY A 405 18.00 -11.51 -55.16
N GLN A 406 17.66 -11.97 -56.38
CA GLN A 406 16.44 -12.64 -56.83
C GLN A 406 15.79 -13.65 -55.85
N ALA A 407 14.47 -13.74 -55.92
CA ALA A 407 13.68 -14.75 -55.19
C ALA A 407 13.46 -16.04 -55.99
N GLU A 408 13.51 -17.19 -55.31
CA GLU A 408 12.78 -18.41 -55.68
C GLU A 408 12.26 -19.12 -54.40
N PRO A 409 11.17 -19.92 -54.49
CA PRO A 409 10.40 -20.34 -53.31
C PRO A 409 10.86 -21.68 -52.70
N PRO A 410 10.52 -21.95 -51.42
CA PRO A 410 10.66 -23.28 -50.83
C PRO A 410 9.70 -24.28 -51.50
N ARG A 411 10.17 -25.52 -51.72
CA ARG A 411 9.35 -26.60 -52.30
C ARG A 411 8.55 -27.33 -51.23
N THR A 412 7.39 -27.84 -51.63
CA THR A 412 6.47 -28.62 -50.81
C THR A 412 6.97 -30.03 -50.51
N GLY A 413 6.73 -30.47 -49.28
CA GLY A 413 6.37 -31.85 -48.94
C GLY A 413 4.91 -31.85 -48.48
N SER A 414 4.14 -32.89 -48.79
CA SER A 414 2.67 -32.80 -48.88
C SER A 414 1.93 -33.96 -48.18
N GLU A 415 0.61 -33.94 -48.30
CA GLU A 415 -0.36 -35.03 -48.05
C GLU A 415 -0.95 -35.09 -46.60
N GLN A 416 -2.26 -35.28 -46.40
CA GLN A 416 -3.37 -35.41 -47.37
C GLN A 416 -4.79 -35.12 -46.79
N ASP A 417 -5.70 -34.78 -47.71
CA ASP A 417 -7.17 -35.05 -47.72
C ASP A 417 -8.15 -34.24 -46.82
N GLY A 418 -9.45 -34.28 -47.18
CA GLY A 418 -10.58 -33.84 -46.32
C GLY A 418 -11.58 -32.78 -46.88
N SER A 419 -11.81 -32.68 -48.19
CA SER A 419 -12.53 -31.53 -48.78
C SER A 419 -14.07 -31.60 -48.82
N VAL A 420 -14.73 -30.53 -48.30
CA VAL A 420 -15.94 -29.85 -48.84
C VAL A 420 -17.31 -30.59 -48.87
N GLN A 421 -18.36 -29.96 -48.28
CA GLN A 421 -19.61 -29.60 -49.00
C GLN A 421 -20.61 -28.73 -48.17
N ARG A 422 -21.50 -28.00 -48.87
CA ARG A 422 -22.62 -27.19 -48.34
C ARG A 422 -23.76 -27.13 -49.38
N PRO A 423 -24.99 -27.54 -49.02
CA PRO A 423 -26.20 -26.72 -49.29
C PRO A 423 -27.11 -26.64 -48.03
N GLU A 424 -27.69 -25.49 -47.67
CA GLU A 424 -28.95 -24.91 -48.18
C GLU A 424 -30.25 -25.72 -47.95
N ALA A 425 -31.13 -25.23 -47.05
CA ALA A 425 -32.59 -25.30 -47.17
C ALA A 425 -33.30 -24.33 -46.19
N ARG A 426 -34.47 -23.81 -46.57
CA ARG A 426 -35.49 -23.10 -45.75
C ARG A 426 -36.84 -23.80 -46.02
N PRO A 427 -37.78 -23.91 -45.06
CA PRO A 427 -38.69 -22.78 -44.74
C PRO A 427 -39.17 -22.71 -43.26
N GLY A 428 -39.99 -21.69 -42.94
CA GLY A 428 -40.87 -21.65 -41.76
C GLY A 428 -42.33 -21.96 -42.15
N PRO A 429 -43.39 -21.39 -41.51
CA PRO A 429 -43.45 -20.51 -40.31
C PRO A 429 -44.54 -20.95 -39.29
N ALA A 430 -44.78 -20.20 -38.19
CA ALA A 430 -46.12 -20.01 -37.58
C ALA A 430 -46.19 -18.98 -36.41
N ALA A 431 -47.27 -18.19 -36.42
CA ALA A 431 -48.05 -17.62 -35.28
C ALA A 431 -47.41 -16.73 -34.18
N ALA A 432 -48.24 -15.80 -33.67
CA ALA A 432 -48.07 -14.98 -32.46
C ALA A 432 -49.31 -15.18 -31.53
N PRO A 433 -49.43 -14.57 -30.32
CA PRO A 433 -49.60 -13.11 -30.16
C PRO A 433 -48.97 -12.47 -28.89
N ARG A 434 -49.14 -11.13 -28.79
CA ARG A 434 -48.96 -10.23 -27.62
C ARG A 434 -50.30 -10.14 -26.81
N PRO A 435 -50.52 -9.32 -25.74
CA PRO A 435 -49.70 -8.20 -25.19
C PRO A 435 -49.65 -8.06 -23.63
N GLY A 436 -48.99 -6.99 -23.14
CA GLY A 436 -49.07 -6.51 -21.75
C GLY A 436 -48.22 -5.26 -21.46
N THR A 437 -48.84 -4.10 -21.29
CA THR A 437 -48.28 -2.84 -20.69
C THR A 437 -48.35 -2.93 -19.14
N ALA A 438 -47.81 -2.07 -18.28
CA ALA A 438 -47.22 -0.71 -18.31
C ALA A 438 -46.17 -0.60 -17.13
N GLU A 439 -45.29 0.39 -16.88
CA GLU A 439 -45.21 1.85 -17.12
C GLU A 439 -45.94 2.72 -16.05
N THR A 440 -45.34 3.65 -15.27
CA THR A 440 -43.92 4.03 -15.02
C THR A 440 -43.76 4.97 -13.78
N ALA A 441 -42.53 5.08 -13.22
CA ALA A 441 -41.98 6.15 -12.34
C ALA A 441 -42.32 6.27 -10.82
N ARG A 442 -41.50 7.10 -10.14
CA ARG A 442 -41.57 7.57 -8.73
C ARG A 442 -42.35 8.90 -8.62
N PRO A 443 -42.58 9.45 -7.40
CA PRO A 443 -41.80 10.65 -7.03
C PRO A 443 -41.42 10.77 -5.53
N SER A 444 -40.71 11.85 -5.18
CA SER A 444 -40.26 12.24 -3.83
C SER A 444 -41.11 13.35 -3.18
N ALA A 445 -40.95 13.59 -1.87
CA ALA A 445 -41.27 14.85 -1.20
C ALA A 445 -40.38 15.09 0.05
N GLU A 446 -40.29 16.33 0.54
CA GLU A 446 -39.40 16.79 1.63
C GLU A 446 -40.16 17.41 2.83
N ALA A 447 -39.41 18.03 3.78
CA ALA A 447 -39.81 18.97 4.86
C ALA A 447 -40.21 18.33 6.22
N SER A 448 -39.93 18.94 7.40
CA SER A 448 -39.08 20.10 7.74
C SER A 448 -38.70 20.13 9.25
N ARG A 449 -37.80 21.04 9.66
CA ARG A 449 -37.26 21.19 11.04
C ARG A 449 -37.98 22.25 11.91
N PRO A 450 -37.87 22.17 13.24
CA PRO A 450 -37.80 23.32 14.15
C PRO A 450 -36.38 23.53 14.75
N ARG A 451 -36.20 24.55 15.61
CA ARG A 451 -34.91 25.01 16.20
C ARG A 451 -34.84 24.79 17.71
N GLY A 452 -33.61 24.64 18.23
CA GLY A 452 -33.24 24.81 19.64
C GLY A 452 -31.75 25.19 19.77
N GLY A 453 -31.37 25.98 20.77
CA GLY A 453 -29.98 26.40 21.03
C GLY A 453 -29.32 25.61 22.16
N PRO A 454 -27.98 25.48 22.20
CA PRO A 454 -27.29 24.58 23.13
C PRO A 454 -27.01 25.20 24.50
N VAL A 455 -27.02 24.33 25.53
CA VAL A 455 -26.34 24.53 26.82
C VAL A 455 -25.29 23.43 26.94
N MET A 456 -24.07 23.76 27.35
CA MET A 456 -22.97 22.80 27.46
C MET A 456 -22.93 22.09 28.82
N PRO A 457 -22.85 20.75 28.85
CA PRO A 457 -22.15 20.00 29.89
C PRO A 457 -20.69 19.74 29.47
N ALA A 458 -19.78 19.62 30.45
CA ALA A 458 -18.37 19.34 30.18
C ALA A 458 -18.04 17.84 30.31
N ALA A 459 -17.49 17.24 29.24
CA ALA A 459 -16.80 15.95 29.27
C ALA A 459 -15.85 15.86 28.06
N LEU A 460 -14.55 16.02 28.28
CA LEU A 460 -13.50 15.81 27.28
C LEU A 460 -12.53 14.73 27.78
N MET A 461 -12.77 13.50 27.33
CA MET A 461 -11.88 12.36 27.44
C MET A 461 -11.98 11.64 26.08
N VAL A 462 -10.92 11.68 25.27
CA VAL A 462 -10.90 11.06 23.93
C VAL A 462 -9.60 10.30 23.75
N SER A 463 -9.73 8.99 23.52
CA SER A 463 -8.64 8.12 23.07
C SER A 463 -8.83 7.79 21.58
N SER A 464 -7.75 7.63 20.83
CA SER A 464 -7.75 7.59 19.36
C SER A 464 -7.82 6.17 18.78
N ALA A 465 -8.60 6.00 17.70
CA ALA A 465 -8.79 4.73 16.99
C ALA A 465 -7.77 4.49 15.85
N PRO A 466 -7.59 3.23 15.38
CA PRO A 466 -6.58 2.84 14.40
C PRO A 466 -7.22 2.60 13.01
N VAL A 467 -6.47 2.05 12.05
CA VAL A 467 -6.92 1.90 10.66
C VAL A 467 -6.69 0.51 10.06
N PRO A 468 -7.63 0.03 9.22
CA PRO A 468 -7.60 -1.31 8.63
C PRO A 468 -6.30 -1.70 7.89
N THR A 469 -6.03 -3.00 7.91
CA THR A 469 -5.04 -3.70 7.09
C THR A 469 -5.72 -4.92 6.48
N VAL A 470 -5.51 -5.17 5.19
CA VAL A 470 -6.09 -6.32 4.49
C VAL A 470 -5.04 -7.42 4.36
N SER A 471 -5.42 -8.66 4.66
CA SER A 471 -4.67 -9.86 4.30
C SER A 471 -5.66 -10.86 3.71
N GLY A 472 -5.62 -11.01 2.39
CA GLY A 472 -6.41 -12.03 1.69
C GLY A 472 -5.62 -13.32 1.56
N SER A 473 -6.29 -14.45 1.78
CA SER A 473 -5.90 -15.75 1.23
C SER A 473 -7.17 -16.52 0.91
N ALA A 474 -7.14 -17.30 -0.17
CA ALA A 474 -8.35 -17.90 -0.74
C ALA A 474 -8.81 -19.14 0.04
N PHE A 475 -10.13 -19.33 0.11
CA PHE A 475 -10.75 -20.64 0.27
C PHE A 475 -11.24 -21.13 -1.10
N ALA A 476 -10.92 -22.37 -1.46
CA ALA A 476 -11.45 -22.99 -2.66
C ALA A 476 -12.92 -23.39 -2.44
N ALA A 477 -13.79 -23.07 -3.40
CA ALA A 477 -15.17 -23.54 -3.45
C ALA A 477 -15.29 -24.76 -4.40
N PRO A 478 -16.18 -25.72 -4.12
CA PRO A 478 -16.40 -26.88 -4.98
C PRO A 478 -17.07 -26.50 -6.31
N ALA A 479 -16.90 -27.34 -7.33
CA ALA A 479 -17.32 -27.06 -8.69
C ALA A 479 -18.85 -26.98 -8.87
N GLN A 480 -19.28 -26.09 -9.77
CA GLN A 480 -20.58 -26.13 -10.43
C GLN A 480 -20.38 -25.94 -11.94
N GLU A 481 -21.05 -26.78 -12.74
CA GLU A 481 -20.97 -26.76 -14.21
C GLU A 481 -21.98 -25.76 -14.84
N PRO A 482 -21.79 -25.38 -16.12
CA PRO A 482 -22.20 -24.06 -16.60
C PRO A 482 -23.65 -23.95 -17.08
N VAL A 483 -24.17 -22.72 -17.03
CA VAL A 483 -25.37 -22.28 -17.76
C VAL A 483 -24.96 -21.25 -18.81
N ALA A 484 -25.47 -21.40 -20.03
CA ALA A 484 -24.97 -20.69 -21.20
C ALA A 484 -25.58 -19.28 -21.41
N GLU A 485 -24.75 -18.43 -22.00
CA GLU A 485 -24.94 -17.07 -22.49
C GLU A 485 -26.14 -16.87 -23.44
N VAL A 486 -26.70 -15.65 -23.46
CA VAL A 486 -27.69 -15.20 -24.46
C VAL A 486 -27.24 -13.85 -25.08
N PRO A 487 -27.32 -13.64 -26.42
CA PRO A 487 -26.42 -12.69 -27.09
C PRO A 487 -26.95 -11.25 -27.21
N GLN A 488 -26.02 -10.34 -27.54
CA GLN A 488 -26.30 -8.94 -27.86
C GLN A 488 -27.03 -8.75 -29.21
N ALA A 489 -27.78 -7.66 -29.35
CA ALA A 489 -28.43 -7.23 -30.60
C ALA A 489 -27.67 -6.06 -31.25
N PRO A 490 -27.62 -5.96 -32.60
CA PRO A 490 -26.71 -5.04 -33.29
C PRO A 490 -27.22 -3.60 -33.38
N SER A 491 -26.28 -2.65 -33.42
CA SER A 491 -26.53 -1.25 -33.78
C SER A 491 -26.13 -0.98 -35.23
N THR A 492 -26.94 -0.22 -35.97
CA THR A 492 -26.63 0.29 -37.31
C THR A 492 -26.56 1.83 -37.31
N PRO A 493 -25.76 2.45 -38.19
CA PRO A 493 -25.26 3.81 -37.98
C PRO A 493 -26.20 4.92 -38.48
N ALA A 494 -26.16 6.07 -37.82
CA ALA A 494 -26.73 7.32 -38.29
C ALA A 494 -25.60 8.31 -38.66
N THR A 495 -25.52 8.67 -39.94
CA THR A 495 -24.49 9.56 -40.50
C THR A 495 -24.60 10.99 -39.97
N ARG A 496 -23.46 11.64 -39.69
CA ARG A 496 -23.39 13.05 -39.25
C ARG A 496 -22.53 13.87 -40.22
N PRO A 497 -23.05 14.95 -40.84
CA PRO A 497 -22.24 15.89 -41.62
C PRO A 497 -21.34 16.78 -40.74
N GLU A 498 -20.33 17.39 -41.36
CA GLU A 498 -19.35 18.27 -40.71
C GLU A 498 -19.84 19.72 -40.53
N ALA A 499 -18.99 20.53 -39.89
CA ALA A 499 -19.33 21.84 -39.32
C ALA A 499 -19.35 23.02 -40.31
N GLN A 500 -19.96 24.12 -39.87
CA GLN A 500 -19.51 25.48 -40.22
C GLN A 500 -19.87 26.49 -39.12
N LEU A 501 -19.09 27.58 -39.02
CA LEU A 501 -19.23 28.61 -37.99
C LEU A 501 -20.17 29.74 -38.43
N ALA A 502 -20.93 30.28 -37.48
CA ALA A 502 -21.48 31.64 -37.49
C ALA A 502 -21.63 32.13 -36.04
N ALA A 503 -21.74 33.45 -35.82
CA ALA A 503 -21.62 34.07 -34.49
C ALA A 503 -22.59 35.26 -34.27
N VAL A 504 -22.48 35.89 -33.09
CA VAL A 504 -23.05 37.21 -32.69
C VAL A 504 -24.49 37.23 -32.12
N ASP A 505 -24.57 37.03 -30.80
CA ASP A 505 -25.00 38.01 -29.78
C ASP A 505 -26.48 38.51 -29.66
N VAL A 506 -26.72 39.18 -28.52
CA VAL A 506 -27.85 40.06 -28.10
C VAL A 506 -29.02 39.39 -27.33
N ARG A 507 -29.40 40.04 -26.21
CA ARG A 507 -30.47 39.70 -25.24
C ARG A 507 -31.76 40.54 -25.54
N PRO A 508 -32.65 40.87 -24.56
CA PRO A 508 -33.50 40.08 -23.64
C PRO A 508 -35.02 40.39 -23.83
N VAL A 509 -35.89 40.04 -22.86
CA VAL A 509 -36.97 40.87 -22.23
C VAL A 509 -38.36 40.18 -22.08
N HIS A 510 -38.94 40.31 -20.87
CA HIS A 510 -40.34 40.15 -20.34
C HIS A 510 -41.26 38.98 -20.83
N ARG A 511 -42.13 38.34 -20.01
CA ARG A 511 -42.91 38.62 -18.78
C ARG A 511 -44.23 39.39 -19.00
N GLU A 512 -45.36 38.67 -18.96
CA GLU A 512 -46.68 38.99 -18.34
C GLU A 512 -47.77 38.03 -18.91
N ALA A 513 -49.03 37.98 -18.45
CA ALA A 513 -49.56 37.81 -17.08
C ALA A 513 -51.10 37.57 -17.11
N GLY A 514 -51.65 36.89 -16.09
CA GLY A 514 -53.09 36.81 -15.81
C GLY A 514 -53.91 35.80 -16.65
N LEU A 515 -55.20 35.58 -16.36
CA LEU A 515 -56.00 35.97 -15.18
C LEU A 515 -57.36 35.20 -15.18
N GLU A 516 -58.11 35.30 -14.08
CA GLU A 516 -59.53 34.91 -13.89
C GLU A 516 -59.92 33.40 -13.93
N ALA A 517 -61.11 32.96 -13.46
CA ALA A 517 -61.76 33.18 -12.15
C ALA A 517 -62.98 32.26 -11.93
N SER A 518 -62.96 31.41 -10.88
CA SER A 518 -64.09 31.19 -9.92
C SER A 518 -65.44 30.62 -10.45
N PRO A 519 -66.52 30.45 -9.64
CA PRO A 519 -66.63 30.03 -8.22
C PRO A 519 -67.69 28.88 -7.99
N VAL A 520 -68.08 28.67 -6.71
CA VAL A 520 -69.39 28.14 -6.21
C VAL A 520 -69.55 26.61 -6.02
N THR A 521 -70.18 26.04 -4.96
CA THR A 521 -70.35 26.37 -3.50
C THR A 521 -71.02 25.17 -2.81
N GLY A 522 -70.65 24.86 -1.55
CA GLY A 522 -71.47 24.10 -0.59
C GLY A 522 -71.26 22.57 -0.59
N LEU A 523 -71.65 21.82 0.45
CA LEU A 523 -72.23 22.19 1.75
C LEU A 523 -71.83 21.15 2.84
N ARG A 524 -72.05 21.49 4.11
CA ARG A 524 -71.81 20.72 5.36
C ARG A 524 -73.19 20.33 5.98
N PRO A 525 -73.37 19.64 7.15
CA PRO A 525 -72.43 19.19 8.20
C PRO A 525 -72.73 17.79 8.86
N ASP A 526 -72.04 17.51 10.00
CA ASP A 526 -72.37 16.62 11.16
C ASP A 526 -72.48 15.06 10.95
N ASP A 527 -72.38 14.16 11.96
CA ASP A 527 -72.27 14.29 13.44
C ASP A 527 -71.58 13.08 14.15
N THR A 528 -71.20 13.26 15.45
CA THR A 528 -70.98 12.25 16.54
C THR A 528 -69.86 11.17 16.51
N ALA A 529 -69.66 10.52 17.68
CA ALA A 529 -68.61 9.53 18.07
C ALA A 529 -69.25 8.43 19.01
N PRO A 530 -68.55 7.52 19.75
CA PRO A 530 -67.14 7.09 19.77
C PRO A 530 -66.90 5.53 19.78
N MET A 531 -65.62 5.10 19.93
CA MET A 531 -65.03 3.81 20.44
C MET A 531 -65.96 2.61 20.80
N PRO A 532 -65.61 1.34 20.42
CA PRO A 532 -64.64 0.53 21.21
C PRO A 532 -63.78 -0.52 20.44
N MET A 533 -62.96 -1.28 21.17
CA MET A 533 -62.11 -2.41 20.69
C MET A 533 -62.83 -3.78 20.66
N PRO A 534 -62.29 -4.76 19.91
CA PRO A 534 -62.37 -6.19 20.22
C PRO A 534 -61.00 -6.85 20.54
N VAL A 535 -61.03 -8.12 20.96
CA VAL A 535 -59.92 -8.99 21.44
C VAL A 535 -60.05 -10.40 20.80
N VAL A 536 -59.00 -11.24 20.81
CA VAL A 536 -58.93 -12.75 20.71
C VAL A 536 -57.53 -13.12 20.14
N GLU A 537 -56.64 -13.80 20.87
CA GLU A 537 -56.48 -15.28 21.03
C GLU A 537 -56.21 -16.01 19.69
N GLU A 538 -55.05 -16.63 19.45
CA GLU A 538 -54.35 -17.76 20.11
C GLU A 538 -54.92 -19.16 19.74
N THR A 539 -54.06 -20.02 19.17
CA THR A 539 -54.37 -21.43 18.87
C THR A 539 -53.14 -22.31 19.13
N ARG A 540 -53.33 -23.42 19.86
CA ARG A 540 -52.32 -24.43 20.21
C ARG A 540 -52.89 -25.83 19.95
N THR A 541 -52.09 -26.71 19.35
CA THR A 541 -52.33 -28.17 19.36
C THR A 541 -51.01 -28.91 19.54
N GLU A 542 -51.04 -30.02 20.27
CA GLU A 542 -49.89 -30.82 20.70
C GLU A 542 -49.78 -32.10 19.85
N ILE A 543 -48.79 -32.97 20.13
CA ILE A 543 -49.05 -34.41 20.42
C ILE A 543 -47.79 -35.17 20.92
N LEU A 544 -47.99 -35.84 22.07
CA LEU A 544 -47.36 -37.05 22.63
C LEU A 544 -45.83 -37.30 22.62
N ALA A 545 -45.37 -37.97 23.69
CA ALA A 545 -44.03 -38.50 23.86
C ALA A 545 -44.01 -40.03 23.80
N ILE A 546 -42.86 -40.60 23.40
CA ILE A 546 -42.48 -42.01 23.57
C ILE A 546 -41.03 -42.02 24.08
N ALA A 547 -40.70 -42.90 25.02
CA ALA A 547 -39.35 -43.02 25.57
C ALA A 547 -38.82 -44.45 25.41
N ALA A 548 -37.65 -44.58 24.76
CA ALA A 548 -36.80 -45.78 24.80
C ALA A 548 -35.35 -45.41 24.41
N GLU A 549 -34.44 -45.54 25.39
CA GLU A 549 -33.00 -45.84 25.27
C GLU A 549 -32.18 -45.36 24.04
N THR A 550 -31.27 -44.40 24.26
CA THR A 550 -29.91 -44.43 23.68
C THR A 550 -28.94 -43.63 24.57
N ARG A 551 -27.95 -44.33 25.15
CA ARG A 551 -26.71 -43.88 25.81
C ARG A 551 -26.65 -42.47 26.44
N GLU A 552 -26.44 -42.45 27.75
CA GLU A 552 -25.79 -41.31 28.44
C GLU A 552 -24.36 -41.08 27.90
N PRO A 553 -23.94 -39.82 27.67
CA PRO A 553 -22.53 -39.46 27.61
C PRO A 553 -21.97 -39.41 29.04
N GLY A 554 -20.88 -40.12 29.29
CA GLY A 554 -20.22 -40.14 30.61
C GLY A 554 -19.66 -38.76 31.03
N PRO A 555 -19.38 -38.55 32.33
CA PRO A 555 -18.88 -37.28 32.82
C PRO A 555 -17.56 -36.90 32.16
N SER A 556 -17.44 -35.62 31.76
CA SER A 556 -16.23 -35.05 31.17
C SER A 556 -15.06 -35.23 32.14
N ALA A 557 -14.03 -35.97 31.73
CA ALA A 557 -12.84 -36.18 32.55
C ALA A 557 -12.00 -34.89 32.56
N GLU A 558 -12.03 -34.16 33.67
CA GLU A 558 -11.09 -33.07 33.92
C GLU A 558 -9.65 -33.63 33.88
N PRO A 559 -8.74 -33.06 33.07
CA PRO A 559 -7.36 -33.53 33.01
C PRO A 559 -6.67 -33.20 34.34
N ARG A 560 -6.44 -34.23 35.17
CA ARG A 560 -5.66 -34.12 36.40
C ARG A 560 -4.23 -33.67 36.05
N SER A 561 -3.89 -32.44 36.41
CA SER A 561 -2.52 -31.94 36.29
C SER A 561 -1.57 -32.74 37.17
N VAL A 562 -0.41 -33.11 36.61
CA VAL A 562 0.71 -33.66 37.36
C VAL A 562 1.53 -32.47 37.88
N PRO A 563 1.84 -32.37 39.19
CA PRO A 563 2.64 -31.26 39.70
C PRO A 563 4.01 -31.19 39.02
N GLY A 564 4.30 -30.07 38.36
CA GLY A 564 5.57 -29.82 37.66
C GLY A 564 5.50 -29.86 36.12
N THR A 565 4.43 -30.38 35.52
CA THR A 565 4.23 -30.31 34.06
C THR A 565 3.42 -29.08 33.67
N ALA A 566 3.90 -28.29 32.70
CA ALA A 566 3.14 -27.16 32.15
C ALA A 566 1.83 -27.63 31.48
N LEU A 567 0.85 -26.73 31.36
CA LEU A 567 -0.48 -27.07 30.86
C LEU A 567 -0.47 -27.26 29.35
N ALA A 568 -0.85 -28.46 28.89
CA ALA A 568 -1.05 -28.75 27.47
C ALA A 568 -2.27 -27.98 26.92
N VAL A 569 -2.02 -26.84 26.28
CA VAL A 569 -3.06 -26.02 25.65
C VAL A 569 -3.50 -26.67 24.32
N ALA A 570 -4.77 -27.04 24.23
CA ALA A 570 -5.32 -27.63 23.02
C ALA A 570 -5.55 -26.57 21.92
N ASP A 571 -4.82 -26.69 20.80
CA ASP A 571 -4.98 -25.81 19.64
C ASP A 571 -6.28 -26.14 18.87
N ARG A 572 -7.41 -25.63 19.37
CA ARG A 572 -8.75 -25.82 18.78
C ARG A 572 -9.65 -24.59 18.96
N SER A 573 -10.79 -24.60 18.29
CA SER A 573 -11.89 -23.66 18.56
C SER A 573 -12.50 -23.88 19.94
N SER A 574 -12.99 -22.80 20.54
CA SER A 574 -13.87 -22.83 21.71
C SER A 574 -15.29 -23.24 21.33
N THR A 575 -16.00 -23.85 22.28
CA THR A 575 -17.43 -24.16 22.16
C THR A 575 -18.29 -23.09 22.81
N THR A 576 -19.58 -23.00 22.45
CA THR A 576 -20.53 -22.06 23.05
C THR A 576 -20.67 -22.22 24.57
N ALA A 577 -20.51 -23.44 25.10
CA ALA A 577 -20.53 -23.71 26.53
C ALA A 577 -19.29 -23.13 27.25
N GLU A 578 -18.11 -23.27 26.66
CA GLU A 578 -16.86 -22.70 27.17
C GLU A 578 -16.88 -21.17 27.10
N GLN A 579 -17.33 -20.61 25.98
CA GLN A 579 -17.55 -19.17 25.81
C GLN A 579 -18.53 -18.61 26.85
N ALA A 580 -19.60 -19.34 27.18
CA ALA A 580 -20.59 -18.93 28.19
C ALA A 580 -20.03 -18.98 29.62
N ARG A 581 -19.26 -20.04 29.97
CA ARG A 581 -18.60 -20.14 31.29
C ARG A 581 -17.51 -19.07 31.46
N PHE A 582 -16.69 -18.84 30.42
CA PHE A 582 -15.74 -17.74 30.37
C PHE A 582 -16.44 -16.39 30.55
N THR A 583 -17.49 -16.12 29.78
CA THR A 583 -18.28 -14.87 29.89
C THR A 583 -18.85 -14.64 31.29
N ALA A 584 -19.39 -15.69 31.92
CA ALA A 584 -19.97 -15.60 33.25
C ALA A 584 -18.92 -15.40 34.36
N ALA A 585 -17.73 -15.99 34.22
CA ALA A 585 -16.66 -15.90 35.20
C ALA A 585 -15.77 -14.65 35.03
N ALA A 586 -15.69 -14.09 33.83
CA ALA A 586 -14.94 -12.87 33.52
C ALA A 586 -15.70 -11.57 33.87
N GLY A 587 -16.93 -11.65 34.40
CA GLY A 587 -17.55 -10.60 35.20
C GLY A 587 -17.65 -9.21 34.56
N GLU A 588 -17.16 -8.20 35.28
CA GLU A 588 -17.17 -6.80 34.82
C GLU A 588 -16.02 -6.57 33.82
N GLU A 589 -14.89 -7.26 34.01
CA GLU A 589 -13.74 -7.23 33.10
C GLU A 589 -14.12 -7.65 31.67
N TYR A 590 -15.04 -8.62 31.53
CA TYR A 590 -15.62 -9.02 30.25
C TYR A 590 -16.36 -7.86 29.57
N GLY A 591 -17.11 -7.05 30.34
CA GLY A 591 -17.88 -5.92 29.83
C GLY A 591 -16.99 -4.81 29.28
N GLU A 592 -15.91 -4.47 29.99
CA GLU A 592 -14.92 -3.49 29.54
C GLU A 592 -14.19 -3.96 28.28
N ALA A 593 -13.67 -5.19 28.29
CA ALA A 593 -13.01 -5.78 27.14
C ALA A 593 -13.96 -5.91 25.93
N LEU A 594 -15.23 -6.23 26.15
CA LEU A 594 -16.26 -6.31 25.11
C LEU A 594 -16.50 -4.94 24.44
N ALA A 595 -16.32 -3.82 25.14
CA ALA A 595 -16.38 -2.49 24.51
C ALA A 595 -15.24 -2.31 23.50
N THR A 596 -14.01 -2.69 23.86
CA THR A 596 -12.85 -2.71 22.95
C THR A 596 -13.08 -3.64 21.76
N VAL A 597 -13.58 -4.87 21.98
CA VAL A 597 -13.94 -5.81 20.90
C VAL A 597 -15.01 -5.22 19.98
N ASN A 598 -16.04 -4.55 20.52
CA ASN A 598 -17.08 -3.90 19.70
C ASN A 598 -16.51 -2.74 18.87
N ALA A 599 -15.60 -1.93 19.42
CA ALA A 599 -14.93 -0.85 18.69
C ALA A 599 -14.02 -1.41 17.57
N ALA A 600 -13.26 -2.47 17.85
CA ALA A 600 -12.48 -3.18 16.83
C ALA A 600 -13.38 -3.76 15.72
N LEU A 601 -14.43 -4.51 16.07
CA LEU A 601 -15.37 -5.02 15.07
C LEU A 601 -16.08 -3.91 14.30
N ALA A 602 -16.32 -2.73 14.89
CA ALA A 602 -16.86 -1.57 14.20
C ALA A 602 -15.91 -1.07 13.10
N THR A 603 -14.64 -0.81 13.45
CA THR A 603 -13.59 -0.32 12.53
C THR A 603 -13.11 -1.39 11.52
N TRP A 604 -13.22 -2.67 11.86
CA TRP A 604 -12.69 -3.80 11.08
C TRP A 604 -13.80 -4.81 10.71
N PRO A 605 -14.64 -4.53 9.69
CA PRO A 605 -15.70 -5.44 9.28
C PRO A 605 -15.22 -6.85 8.89
N SER A 606 -13.98 -6.99 8.40
CA SER A 606 -13.36 -8.28 8.05
C SER A 606 -13.11 -9.21 9.24
N MET A 607 -13.04 -8.68 10.48
CA MET A 607 -12.93 -9.50 11.70
C MET A 607 -14.28 -10.09 12.14
N ARG A 608 -15.39 -9.61 11.55
CA ARG A 608 -16.72 -10.19 11.72
C ARG A 608 -16.80 -11.42 10.80
N GLY A 609 -16.42 -12.58 11.31
CA GLY A 609 -16.65 -13.86 10.63
C GLY A 609 -18.14 -14.03 10.27
N GLN A 610 -18.44 -14.92 9.32
CA GLN A 610 -19.81 -15.16 8.85
C GLN A 610 -20.73 -15.64 9.99
N ALA A 611 -21.44 -14.67 10.57
CA ALA A 611 -22.54 -14.81 11.53
C ALA A 611 -22.33 -15.82 12.68
N ASP A 612 -21.63 -15.40 13.75
CA ASP A 612 -21.95 -15.97 15.07
C ASP A 612 -21.66 -15.04 16.26
N SER A 613 -22.40 -15.25 17.35
CA SER A 613 -22.31 -14.50 18.61
C SER A 613 -21.03 -14.81 19.40
N GLY A 614 -20.56 -16.07 19.32
CA GLY A 614 -19.40 -16.59 20.07
C GLY A 614 -18.05 -15.94 19.74
N ILE A 615 -17.92 -15.33 18.55
CA ILE A 615 -16.70 -14.64 18.10
C ILE A 615 -16.27 -13.55 19.08
N LYS A 616 -17.22 -12.91 19.79
CA LYS A 616 -16.89 -11.85 20.75
C LYS A 616 -16.20 -12.37 22.01
N ALA A 617 -16.61 -13.52 22.55
CA ALA A 617 -16.00 -14.10 23.75
C ALA A 617 -14.53 -14.49 23.48
N ASP A 618 -14.27 -15.09 22.32
CA ASP A 618 -12.92 -15.40 21.84
C ASP A 618 -12.01 -14.15 21.77
N TYR A 619 -12.50 -13.05 21.18
CA TYR A 619 -11.72 -11.81 21.15
C TYR A 619 -11.62 -11.12 22.52
N VAL A 620 -12.62 -11.23 23.40
CA VAL A 620 -12.52 -10.72 24.78
C VAL A 620 -11.41 -11.44 25.54
N ALA A 621 -11.22 -12.75 25.36
CA ALA A 621 -10.11 -13.48 25.98
C ALA A 621 -8.72 -12.95 25.54
N VAL A 622 -8.57 -12.54 24.26
CA VAL A 622 -7.36 -11.87 23.76
C VAL A 622 -7.20 -10.47 24.38
N CYS A 623 -8.28 -9.69 24.48
CA CYS A 623 -8.25 -8.36 25.11
C CYS A 623 -7.88 -8.42 26.60
N LEU A 624 -8.40 -9.39 27.37
CA LEU A 624 -8.03 -9.57 28.77
C LEU A 624 -6.56 -10.00 28.90
N TYR A 625 -6.10 -10.92 28.08
CA TYR A 625 -4.72 -11.42 28.10
C TYR A 625 -3.67 -10.33 27.84
N LEU A 626 -3.95 -9.38 26.95
CA LEU A 626 -3.09 -8.22 26.67
C LEU A 626 -3.43 -6.97 27.52
N GLY A 627 -4.50 -7.04 28.29
CA GLY A 627 -4.94 -5.99 29.22
C GLY A 627 -4.22 -6.03 30.56
N ARG A 628 -4.85 -5.40 31.56
CA ARG A 628 -4.43 -5.39 32.97
C ARG A 628 -5.51 -6.08 33.81
N GLY A 629 -5.13 -6.62 34.98
CA GLY A 629 -6.06 -7.26 35.91
C GLY A 629 -6.21 -8.77 35.70
N ARG A 630 -7.37 -9.32 36.11
CA ARG A 630 -7.59 -10.78 36.13
C ARG A 630 -7.54 -11.36 34.73
N GLY A 631 -6.78 -12.46 34.57
CA GLY A 631 -6.58 -13.11 33.28
C GLY A 631 -5.59 -12.40 32.35
N GLY A 632 -4.97 -11.30 32.78
CA GLY A 632 -3.86 -10.66 32.07
C GLY A 632 -2.60 -11.53 32.01
N PHE A 633 -1.69 -11.18 31.09
CA PHE A 633 -0.47 -11.93 30.77
C PHE A 633 0.24 -12.52 31.99
N GLY A 634 0.61 -11.70 32.98
CA GLY A 634 1.44 -12.13 34.11
C GLY A 634 0.84 -13.31 34.88
N ASN A 635 -0.47 -13.30 35.12
CA ASN A 635 -1.15 -14.36 35.84
C ASN A 635 -1.33 -15.60 34.97
N LEU A 636 -1.77 -15.43 33.72
CA LEU A 636 -2.09 -16.55 32.83
C LEU A 636 -0.83 -17.28 32.31
N HIS A 637 0.22 -16.54 31.97
CA HIS A 637 1.53 -17.07 31.53
C HIS A 637 2.20 -17.89 32.63
N THR A 638 2.20 -17.36 33.86
CA THR A 638 2.71 -18.07 35.04
C THR A 638 1.87 -19.32 35.34
N ALA A 639 0.54 -19.24 35.26
CA ALA A 639 -0.34 -20.38 35.47
C ALA A 639 -0.08 -21.50 34.45
N VAL A 640 -0.02 -21.19 33.14
CA VAL A 640 0.22 -22.18 32.08
C VAL A 640 1.58 -22.85 32.26
N ARG A 641 2.65 -22.08 32.49
CA ARG A 641 3.99 -22.62 32.81
C ARG A 641 3.98 -23.53 34.05
N GLY A 642 3.14 -23.24 35.04
CA GLY A 642 2.95 -24.02 36.26
C GLY A 642 1.92 -25.17 36.20
N GLY A 643 1.30 -25.45 35.04
CA GLY A 643 0.30 -26.52 34.89
C GLY A 643 -1.14 -26.16 35.27
N GLY A 644 -1.43 -24.88 35.51
CA GLY A 644 -2.75 -24.36 35.88
C GLY A 644 -3.45 -23.60 34.75
N ALA A 645 -4.79 -23.57 34.78
CA ALA A 645 -5.63 -22.97 33.73
C ALA A 645 -5.88 -21.44 33.87
N GLY A 646 -5.26 -20.78 34.86
CA GLY A 646 -5.55 -19.39 35.22
C GLY A 646 -6.71 -19.25 36.21
N GLU A 647 -7.06 -18.00 36.54
CA GLU A 647 -8.17 -17.67 37.46
C GLU A 647 -9.56 -17.75 36.81
N ILE A 648 -9.65 -17.55 35.49
CA ILE A 648 -10.93 -17.48 34.76
C ILE A 648 -11.12 -18.80 33.98
N PRO A 649 -12.14 -19.62 34.32
CA PRO A 649 -12.51 -20.82 33.58
C PRO A 649 -12.63 -20.58 32.06
N ASP A 650 -12.14 -21.54 31.28
CA ASP A 650 -12.14 -21.56 29.81
C ASP A 650 -11.47 -20.38 29.09
N GLN A 651 -10.83 -19.44 29.80
CA GLN A 651 -10.15 -18.29 29.18
C GLN A 651 -9.08 -18.76 28.18
N ILE A 652 -8.29 -19.79 28.52
CA ILE A 652 -7.25 -20.35 27.64
C ILE A 652 -7.84 -20.87 26.32
N THR A 653 -8.97 -21.57 26.38
CA THR A 653 -9.64 -22.11 25.19
C THR A 653 -10.19 -20.97 24.30
N CYS A 654 -10.78 -19.95 24.92
CA CYS A 654 -11.27 -18.77 24.21
C CYS A 654 -10.11 -17.93 23.64
N LEU A 655 -8.98 -17.83 24.35
CA LEU A 655 -7.75 -17.16 23.92
C LEU A 655 -7.14 -17.86 22.70
N ALA A 656 -6.92 -19.18 22.76
CA ALA A 656 -6.43 -19.95 21.62
C ALA A 656 -7.35 -19.80 20.39
N SER A 657 -8.66 -19.96 20.60
CA SER A 657 -9.69 -19.80 19.57
C SER A 657 -9.70 -18.38 18.96
N GLY A 658 -9.59 -17.34 19.78
CA GLY A 658 -9.48 -15.95 19.35
C GLY A 658 -8.21 -15.64 18.56
N LEU A 659 -7.06 -16.12 19.04
CA LEU A 659 -5.77 -15.99 18.34
C LEU A 659 -5.80 -16.66 16.96
N ARG A 660 -6.42 -17.85 16.82
CA ARG A 660 -6.56 -18.52 15.51
C ARG A 660 -7.32 -17.68 14.47
N ARG A 661 -8.24 -16.82 14.90
CA ARG A 661 -9.04 -15.92 14.04
C ARG A 661 -8.28 -14.67 13.56
N LEU A 662 -7.18 -14.32 14.23
CA LEU A 662 -6.39 -13.13 13.92
C LEU A 662 -5.38 -13.37 12.77
N PRO A 663 -5.01 -12.34 11.99
CA PRO A 663 -4.03 -12.48 10.90
C PRO A 663 -2.64 -12.91 11.38
N THR A 664 -1.93 -13.68 10.55
CA THR A 664 -0.56 -14.12 10.84
C THR A 664 0.46 -13.02 10.52
N HIS A 665 1.35 -12.72 11.46
CA HIS A 665 2.50 -11.84 11.25
C HIS A 665 3.64 -12.61 10.58
N ARG A 666 4.34 -11.98 9.61
CA ARG A 666 5.39 -12.61 8.78
C ARG A 666 6.64 -11.73 8.59
N ARG A 667 7.00 -10.93 9.60
CA ARG A 667 8.21 -10.10 9.64
C ARG A 667 8.90 -10.31 10.99
N ALA A 668 10.16 -9.92 11.11
CA ALA A 668 10.90 -9.99 12.36
C ALA A 668 10.14 -9.32 13.52
N VAL A 669 10.03 -10.04 14.63
CA VAL A 669 9.37 -9.66 15.89
C VAL A 669 10.45 -9.40 16.93
N LEU A 670 10.30 -8.35 17.72
CA LEU A 670 11.21 -8.00 18.81
C LEU A 670 10.63 -8.45 20.16
N ARG A 671 11.45 -9.15 20.94
CA ARG A 671 11.40 -9.21 22.40
C ARG A 671 12.72 -8.66 22.95
N GLN A 672 12.81 -8.46 24.25
CA GLN A 672 14.06 -8.05 24.91
C GLN A 672 14.26 -8.88 26.18
N SER A 673 15.40 -8.73 26.84
CA SER A 673 15.58 -9.20 28.21
C SER A 673 16.40 -8.20 29.02
N LYS A 674 16.15 -8.20 30.33
CA LYS A 674 16.92 -7.51 31.37
C LYS A 674 17.73 -8.48 32.23
N ASP A 675 17.63 -9.79 31.96
CA ASP A 675 18.27 -10.83 32.76
C ASP A 675 19.60 -11.24 32.12
N PRO A 676 20.76 -10.97 32.75
CA PRO A 676 22.07 -11.39 32.25
C PRO A 676 22.22 -12.91 32.09
N GLN A 677 21.39 -13.69 32.79
CA GLN A 677 21.34 -15.15 32.73
C GLN A 677 20.25 -15.69 31.80
N ALA A 678 19.56 -14.81 31.05
CA ALA A 678 18.55 -15.20 30.08
C ALA A 678 19.06 -16.28 29.12
N LEU A 679 18.33 -17.39 29.05
CA LEU A 679 18.67 -18.59 28.29
C LEU A 679 19.00 -18.28 26.83
N GLU A 680 18.31 -17.28 26.25
CA GLU A 680 18.49 -16.78 24.90
C GLU A 680 19.93 -16.33 24.57
N ARG A 681 20.77 -16.02 25.57
CA ARG A 681 22.19 -15.68 25.38
C ARG A 681 23.11 -16.89 25.27
N THR A 682 22.74 -18.00 25.91
CA THR A 682 23.63 -19.16 26.14
C THR A 682 23.44 -20.31 25.17
N LEU A 683 22.39 -20.25 24.34
CA LEU A 683 22.07 -21.31 23.38
C LEU A 683 23.01 -21.29 22.18
N ALA A 684 23.52 -22.48 21.82
CA ALA A 684 24.22 -22.66 20.56
C ALA A 684 23.24 -22.51 19.38
N PRO A 685 23.65 -21.94 18.24
CA PRO A 685 22.92 -22.09 16.98
C PRO A 685 22.58 -23.57 16.73
N GLY A 686 21.37 -23.83 16.24
CA GLY A 686 20.81 -25.19 16.17
C GLY A 686 19.79 -25.49 17.26
N SER A 687 20.02 -25.00 18.49
CA SER A 687 19.21 -25.32 19.67
C SER A 687 17.73 -24.96 19.49
N ILE A 688 16.83 -25.84 19.94
CA ILE A 688 15.37 -25.61 19.89
C ILE A 688 14.84 -25.35 21.30
N LEU A 689 14.08 -24.28 21.47
CA LEU A 689 13.24 -24.04 22.65
C LEU A 689 11.78 -24.31 22.32
N THR A 690 11.03 -24.90 23.24
CA THR A 690 9.57 -24.98 23.19
C THR A 690 9.00 -24.12 24.31
N GLU A 691 8.32 -23.04 23.98
CA GLU A 691 7.66 -22.20 24.98
C GLU A 691 6.28 -22.80 25.33
N PRO A 692 6.04 -23.24 26.57
CA PRO A 692 4.75 -23.81 26.96
C PRO A 692 3.67 -22.74 27.18
N GLY A 693 4.04 -21.50 27.49
CA GLY A 693 3.11 -20.37 27.62
C GLY A 693 2.78 -19.71 26.29
N PHE A 694 1.82 -18.78 26.28
CA PHE A 694 1.68 -17.85 25.17
C PHE A 694 2.77 -16.77 25.26
N LEU A 695 3.40 -16.39 24.15
CA LEU A 695 4.52 -15.44 24.14
C LEU A 695 4.13 -14.15 23.40
N VAL A 696 4.52 -12.96 23.89
CA VAL A 696 4.06 -11.67 23.34
C VAL A 696 5.20 -10.81 22.80
N GLY A 697 5.27 -10.61 21.48
CA GLY A 697 6.34 -9.82 20.86
C GLY A 697 5.87 -8.46 20.33
N SER A 698 6.80 -7.54 20.17
CA SER A 698 6.60 -6.28 19.45
C SER A 698 6.78 -6.48 17.94
N MET A 699 5.83 -5.99 17.14
CA MET A 699 6.00 -5.79 15.69
C MET A 699 6.87 -4.56 15.38
N ASP A 700 6.94 -3.64 16.34
CA ASP A 700 7.63 -2.37 16.24
C ASP A 700 9.10 -2.56 16.65
N LEU A 701 10.01 -2.53 15.67
CA LEU A 701 11.45 -2.71 15.91
C LEU A 701 12.16 -1.44 16.43
N ASP A 702 11.42 -0.36 16.66
CA ASP A 702 11.91 0.93 17.18
C ASP A 702 11.66 1.11 18.70
N VAL A 703 11.09 0.11 19.39
CA VAL A 703 10.83 0.21 20.84
C VAL A 703 12.02 -0.29 21.67
N THR A 704 12.25 0.28 22.84
CA THR A 704 13.15 -0.31 23.84
C THR A 704 12.58 -0.11 25.24
N VAL A 705 12.76 -1.07 26.13
CA VAL A 705 12.47 -0.90 27.56
C VAL A 705 13.72 -0.37 28.29
N PRO A 706 13.58 0.36 29.42
CA PRO A 706 14.70 0.65 30.30
C PRO A 706 15.49 -0.61 30.67
N ASP A 707 16.79 -0.52 30.92
CA ASP A 707 17.66 -1.61 31.40
C ASP A 707 17.70 -2.89 30.53
N ALA A 708 17.22 -2.87 29.28
CA ALA A 708 17.40 -3.99 28.36
C ALA A 708 18.86 -4.10 27.91
N ASP A 709 19.48 -5.26 28.16
CA ASP A 709 20.85 -5.56 27.77
C ASP A 709 20.94 -6.72 26.74
N LEU A 710 19.79 -7.31 26.37
CA LEU A 710 19.61 -8.23 25.24
C LEU A 710 18.39 -7.85 24.38
N ASP A 711 18.57 -7.79 23.06
CA ASP A 711 17.47 -7.92 22.10
C ASP A 711 17.25 -9.40 21.71
N VAL A 712 16.01 -9.83 21.53
CA VAL A 712 15.65 -11.15 21.01
C VAL A 712 14.79 -10.97 19.76
N LEU A 713 15.35 -11.19 18.57
CA LEU A 713 14.62 -11.06 17.30
C LEU A 713 14.18 -12.44 16.80
N ILE A 714 12.87 -12.63 16.68
CA ILE A 714 12.25 -13.87 16.22
C ILE A 714 11.67 -13.67 14.82
N TRP A 715 11.96 -14.57 13.88
CA TRP A 715 11.23 -14.64 12.62
C TRP A 715 10.02 -15.59 12.74
N PRO A 716 8.77 -15.10 12.66
CA PRO A 716 7.58 -15.89 12.93
C PRO A 716 7.09 -16.71 11.73
N ALA A 717 6.41 -17.80 12.06
CA ALA A 717 5.68 -18.71 11.18
C ALA A 717 4.16 -18.69 11.45
N SER A 718 3.74 -18.65 12.74
CA SER A 718 2.34 -18.74 13.18
C SER A 718 1.82 -17.54 13.98
N ALA A 719 2.73 -16.71 14.52
CA ALA A 719 2.43 -15.57 15.40
C ALA A 719 1.28 -14.68 14.91
N ARG A 720 0.42 -14.25 15.85
CA ARG A 720 -0.87 -13.60 15.55
C ARG A 720 -0.85 -12.12 15.85
N ARG A 721 -1.24 -11.32 14.86
CA ARG A 721 -1.28 -9.85 14.91
C ARG A 721 -2.46 -9.40 15.76
N THR A 722 -2.22 -8.54 16.75
CA THR A 722 -3.29 -8.11 17.66
C THR A 722 -3.64 -6.62 17.55
N SER A 723 -2.90 -5.82 16.77
CA SER A 723 -3.12 -4.37 16.60
C SER A 723 -4.47 -3.97 15.99
N GLU A 724 -5.16 -4.91 15.33
CA GLU A 724 -6.54 -4.78 14.87
C GLU A 724 -7.55 -4.69 16.03
N LEU A 725 -7.23 -5.39 17.13
CA LEU A 725 -8.07 -5.58 18.30
C LEU A 725 -7.63 -4.72 19.48
N MET A 726 -6.32 -4.69 19.74
CA MET A 726 -5.66 -3.86 20.74
C MET A 726 -5.42 -2.46 20.19
N ILE A 727 -6.54 -1.75 20.08
CA ILE A 727 -6.63 -0.41 19.53
C ILE A 727 -5.82 0.60 20.35
N GLY A 728 -5.05 1.45 19.65
CA GLY A 728 -4.41 2.63 20.23
C GLY A 728 -3.28 2.36 21.24
N GLN A 729 -2.80 1.12 21.35
CA GLN A 729 -1.71 0.76 22.25
C GLN A 729 -0.38 1.41 21.82
N PRO A 730 0.54 1.71 22.77
CA PRO A 730 1.82 2.35 22.45
C PRO A 730 2.77 1.46 21.63
N VAL A 731 2.51 0.15 21.57
CA VAL A 731 3.30 -0.84 20.83
C VAL A 731 2.35 -1.79 20.09
N ASN A 732 2.64 -2.11 18.83
CA ASN A 732 1.87 -3.11 18.08
C ASN A 732 2.33 -4.52 18.48
N GLU A 733 1.47 -5.26 19.17
CA GLU A 733 1.81 -6.59 19.70
C GLU A 733 1.45 -7.75 18.74
N VAL A 734 2.17 -8.86 18.91
CA VAL A 734 1.87 -10.18 18.34
C VAL A 734 1.94 -11.25 19.42
N VAL A 735 1.13 -12.30 19.29
CA VAL A 735 1.11 -13.43 20.22
C VAL A 735 1.48 -14.73 19.50
N PHE A 736 2.48 -15.44 20.01
CA PHE A 736 2.78 -16.84 19.63
C PHE A 736 1.97 -17.78 20.53
N PHE A 737 1.59 -18.94 19.99
CA PHE A 737 0.81 -19.94 20.73
C PHE A 737 1.62 -20.63 21.83
N ALA A 738 0.91 -21.10 22.85
CA ALA A 738 1.43 -22.14 23.75
C ALA A 738 1.87 -23.37 22.94
N GLY A 739 3.08 -23.86 23.22
CA GLY A 739 3.75 -24.90 22.44
C GLY A 739 4.56 -24.40 21.23
N ALA A 740 4.69 -23.08 21.03
CA ALA A 740 5.51 -22.54 19.94
C ALA A 740 6.99 -22.93 20.11
N ARG A 741 7.59 -23.40 19.01
CA ARG A 741 8.97 -23.91 18.97
C ARG A 741 9.88 -22.93 18.24
N PHE A 742 11.04 -22.63 18.80
CA PHE A 742 11.98 -21.62 18.30
C PHE A 742 13.39 -22.21 18.12
N LYS A 743 13.92 -22.22 16.88
CA LYS A 743 15.31 -22.61 16.60
C LYS A 743 16.23 -21.39 16.70
N ALA A 744 17.29 -21.50 17.51
CA ALA A 744 18.35 -20.51 17.63
C ALA A 744 19.21 -20.48 16.36
N LEU A 745 19.44 -19.29 15.81
CA LEU A 745 20.17 -19.08 14.55
C LEU A 745 21.51 -18.37 14.77
N ALA A 746 21.59 -17.37 15.66
CA ALA A 746 22.83 -16.69 15.98
C ALA A 746 22.74 -15.85 17.26
N LEU A 747 23.90 -15.59 17.86
CA LEU A 747 24.14 -14.44 18.72
C LEU A 747 24.88 -13.35 17.92
N ARG A 748 24.58 -12.07 18.18
CA ARG A 748 25.15 -10.89 17.50
C ARG A 748 25.55 -9.81 18.51
N GLU A 749 26.83 -9.76 18.84
CA GLU A 749 27.40 -8.75 19.73
C GLU A 749 27.89 -7.52 18.97
N THR A 750 28.20 -6.45 19.72
CA THR A 750 28.74 -5.19 19.20
C THR A 750 29.77 -4.66 20.21
N GLU A 751 30.93 -4.24 19.75
CA GLU A 751 31.93 -3.57 20.58
C GLU A 751 31.38 -2.21 21.10
N PRO A 752 31.84 -1.72 22.27
CA PRO A 752 31.36 -0.46 22.82
C PRO A 752 31.97 0.73 22.06
N ALA A 753 31.17 1.75 21.76
CA ALA A 753 31.70 3.01 21.28
C ALA A 753 32.29 3.82 22.46
N GLU A 754 33.46 4.43 22.27
CA GLU A 754 34.07 5.27 23.30
C GLU A 754 33.30 6.60 23.42
N GLY A 755 32.61 6.81 24.54
CA GLY A 755 32.03 8.11 24.93
C GLY A 755 30.54 8.32 24.65
N GLU A 756 29.73 7.27 24.56
CA GLU A 756 28.27 7.40 24.60
C GLU A 756 27.79 7.94 25.98
N PRO A 757 26.85 8.90 26.03
CA PRO A 757 26.31 9.43 27.28
C PRO A 757 25.19 8.52 27.86
N ASP A 758 25.18 8.34 29.18
CA ASP A 758 24.26 7.42 29.90
C ASP A 758 22.75 7.77 29.78
N ASP A 759 22.38 8.98 29.35
CA ASP A 759 21.01 9.52 29.42
C ASP A 759 20.11 9.22 28.18
N GLU A 760 20.64 8.66 27.08
CA GLU A 760 19.82 8.33 25.88
C GLU A 760 19.51 6.82 25.76
N PRO A 761 18.29 6.42 25.34
CA PRO A 761 17.90 5.01 25.23
C PRO A 761 18.60 4.32 24.05
N THR A 762 19.64 3.53 24.35
CA THR A 762 20.44 2.77 23.38
C THR A 762 19.81 1.44 22.97
N VAL A 763 20.31 0.85 21.87
CA VAL A 763 19.96 -0.53 21.45
C VAL A 763 20.84 -1.52 22.22
N PRO A 764 20.30 -2.63 22.76
CA PRO A 764 21.10 -3.70 23.33
C PRO A 764 22.27 -4.15 22.44
N ARG A 765 23.47 -4.14 23.02
CA ARG A 765 24.72 -4.49 22.31
C ARG A 765 24.74 -5.95 21.85
N VAL A 766 24.07 -6.83 22.60
CA VAL A 766 23.85 -8.25 22.30
C VAL A 766 22.46 -8.43 21.71
N ALA A 767 22.36 -9.19 20.63
CA ALA A 767 21.07 -9.63 20.08
C ALA A 767 21.09 -11.14 19.77
N ALA A 768 20.09 -11.87 20.27
CA ALA A 768 19.86 -13.28 19.95
C ALA A 768 18.82 -13.40 18.83
N LEU A 769 19.12 -14.21 17.81
CA LEU A 769 18.33 -14.34 16.57
C LEU A 769 17.74 -15.75 16.47
N PHE A 770 16.42 -15.83 16.34
CA PHE A 770 15.65 -17.09 16.30
C PHE A 770 14.70 -17.13 15.10
N ARG A 771 14.27 -18.34 14.71
CA ARG A 771 13.01 -18.50 13.95
C ARG A 771 12.03 -19.38 14.68
N GLU A 772 10.74 -19.08 14.50
CA GLU A 772 9.66 -20.00 14.83
C GLU A 772 9.66 -21.17 13.82
N LEU A 773 9.49 -22.39 14.32
CA LEU A 773 9.27 -23.60 13.53
C LEU A 773 7.77 -23.76 13.23
N GLY A 774 7.42 -24.38 12.10
CA GLY A 774 6.05 -24.82 11.87
C GLY A 774 5.58 -25.83 12.93
N PRO A 775 4.27 -25.92 13.25
CA PRO A 775 3.76 -26.85 14.27
C PRO A 775 4.22 -28.29 14.02
N ASP A 776 4.07 -28.78 12.79
CA ASP A 776 4.46 -30.13 12.36
C ASP A 776 5.86 -30.18 11.70
N GLU A 777 6.68 -29.13 11.82
CA GLU A 777 8.00 -29.08 11.21
C GLU A 777 8.96 -30.07 11.89
N ALA A 778 9.39 -31.10 11.17
CA ALA A 778 10.38 -32.06 11.63
C ALA A 778 11.79 -31.50 11.41
N VAL A 779 12.50 -31.17 12.48
CA VAL A 779 13.90 -30.73 12.41
C VAL A 779 14.80 -31.97 12.36
N PRO A 780 15.81 -32.03 11.48
CA PRO A 780 16.82 -33.08 11.51
C PRO A 780 17.56 -33.12 12.85
N ALA A 781 18.07 -34.28 13.25
CA ALA A 781 18.90 -34.43 14.46
C ALA A 781 20.35 -33.93 14.28
N SER A 782 20.53 -32.82 13.55
CA SER A 782 21.79 -32.08 13.41
C SER A 782 21.59 -30.67 13.97
N ASP A 783 22.52 -30.22 14.80
CA ASP A 783 22.56 -28.86 15.33
C ASP A 783 22.97 -27.82 14.26
N GLU A 784 23.27 -28.26 13.03
CA GLU A 784 23.62 -27.38 11.93
C GLU A 784 22.42 -26.52 11.44
N LEU A 785 22.75 -25.41 10.79
CA LEU A 785 21.78 -24.52 10.16
C LEU A 785 21.64 -24.87 8.67
N ASP A 786 20.41 -25.06 8.21
CA ASP A 786 20.11 -25.34 6.81
C ASP A 786 20.02 -24.05 5.93
N GLU A 787 19.77 -24.21 4.64
CA GLU A 787 19.64 -23.07 3.72
C GLU A 787 18.47 -22.14 4.08
N HIS A 788 17.39 -22.68 4.66
CA HIS A 788 16.24 -21.89 5.13
C HIS A 788 16.59 -21.10 6.40
N ASP A 789 17.25 -21.74 7.37
CA ASP A 789 17.80 -21.12 8.57
C ASP A 789 18.69 -19.92 8.20
N LEU A 790 19.64 -20.12 7.29
CA LEU A 790 20.55 -19.09 6.80
C LEU A 790 19.81 -17.98 6.03
N ALA A 791 18.83 -18.33 5.19
CA ALA A 791 17.99 -17.37 4.48
C ALA A 791 17.02 -16.60 5.39
N VAL A 792 16.74 -17.07 6.61
CA VAL A 792 16.00 -16.35 7.65
C VAL A 792 16.94 -15.49 8.48
N LEU A 793 18.09 -16.01 8.88
CA LEU A 793 19.16 -15.28 9.58
C LEU A 793 19.55 -14.00 8.84
N ALA A 794 19.76 -14.08 7.52
CA ALA A 794 20.05 -12.91 6.67
C ALA A 794 18.92 -11.86 6.61
N LYS A 795 17.68 -12.19 6.97
CA LYS A 795 16.57 -11.23 7.11
C LYS A 795 16.52 -10.61 8.51
N LEU A 796 16.93 -11.36 9.53
CA LEU A 796 17.04 -10.91 10.92
C LEU A 796 18.23 -9.97 11.11
N ASP A 797 19.39 -10.27 10.52
CA ASP A 797 20.54 -9.36 10.48
C ASP A 797 20.14 -8.00 9.87
N ARG A 798 19.46 -8.00 8.70
CA ARG A 798 18.89 -6.79 8.08
C ARG A 798 17.76 -6.13 8.88
N ALA A 799 17.23 -6.76 9.94
CA ALA A 799 16.30 -6.15 10.88
C ALA A 799 17.06 -5.46 12.02
N LEU A 800 18.03 -6.16 12.59
CA LEU A 800 18.96 -5.65 13.60
C LEU A 800 19.75 -4.44 13.10
N GLU A 801 20.30 -4.49 11.88
CA GLU A 801 20.97 -3.36 11.22
C GLU A 801 20.09 -2.11 11.05
N ARG A 802 18.78 -2.27 10.91
CA ARG A 802 17.84 -1.13 10.78
C ARG A 802 17.48 -0.58 12.15
N ARG A 803 17.32 -1.45 13.14
CA ARG A 803 17.10 -1.08 14.55
C ARG A 803 18.29 -0.32 15.13
N ARG A 804 19.51 -0.82 14.96
CA ARG A 804 20.79 -0.18 15.35
C ARG A 804 21.09 1.16 14.65
N ARG A 805 20.24 1.61 13.71
CA ARG A 805 20.33 2.91 13.02
C ARG A 805 19.03 3.73 13.10
N GLY A 806 18.04 3.27 13.85
CA GLY A 806 16.77 3.95 14.07
C GLY A 806 16.78 4.71 15.40
N ALA A 807 16.06 5.82 15.48
CA ALA A 807 15.73 6.43 16.77
C ALA A 807 14.77 5.51 17.54
N LEU A 808 15.00 5.34 18.85
CA LEU A 808 14.18 4.46 19.68
C LEU A 808 13.05 5.21 20.41
N ARG A 809 12.01 4.45 20.77
CA ARG A 809 10.92 4.85 21.66
C ARG A 809 11.05 4.08 22.97
N LEU A 810 11.19 4.78 24.09
CA LEU A 810 11.20 4.16 25.41
C LEU A 810 9.79 3.62 25.76
N VAL A 811 9.74 2.45 26.38
CA VAL A 811 8.51 1.79 26.85
C VAL A 811 8.61 1.57 28.36
N GLU A 812 7.86 2.37 29.11
CA GLU A 812 7.89 2.44 30.58
C GLU A 812 6.64 1.84 31.25
N GLU A 813 5.67 1.33 30.48
CA GLU A 813 4.45 0.71 31.00
C GLU A 813 4.75 -0.69 31.59
N PRO A 814 4.57 -0.94 32.91
CA PRO A 814 5.07 -2.16 33.54
C PRO A 814 4.49 -3.47 33.00
N ASP A 815 3.19 -3.50 32.70
CA ASP A 815 2.52 -4.69 32.15
C ASP A 815 3.03 -5.04 30.75
N LEU A 816 3.25 -4.02 29.91
CA LEU A 816 3.79 -4.16 28.56
C LEU A 816 5.28 -4.51 28.58
N MET A 817 6.07 -3.92 29.49
CA MET A 817 7.45 -4.33 29.73
C MET A 817 7.52 -5.83 30.07
N ASN A 818 6.71 -6.29 31.03
CA ASN A 818 6.65 -7.70 31.43
C ASN A 818 6.29 -8.65 30.26
N ARG A 819 5.34 -8.24 29.40
CA ARG A 819 5.01 -8.96 28.16
C ARG A 819 6.21 -9.07 27.23
N LEU A 820 6.98 -8.00 27.04
CA LEU A 820 8.13 -7.95 26.13
C LEU A 820 9.44 -8.54 26.70
N THR A 821 9.60 -8.65 28.02
CA THR A 821 10.88 -9.04 28.67
C THR A 821 10.91 -10.43 29.34
N SER A 822 9.82 -11.20 29.28
CA SER A 822 9.73 -12.54 29.86
C SER A 822 10.64 -13.56 29.13
N SER A 823 11.72 -14.03 29.74
CA SER A 823 12.63 -15.00 29.07
C SER A 823 11.91 -16.29 28.64
N LEU A 824 12.27 -16.80 27.45
CA LEU A 824 11.82 -18.07 26.88
C LEU A 824 12.17 -19.25 27.81
N TYR A 825 11.22 -20.14 28.04
CA TYR A 825 11.40 -21.26 28.96
C TYR A 825 12.09 -22.46 28.31
N GLU A 826 13.05 -23.10 28.99
CA GLU A 826 13.61 -24.38 28.55
C GLU A 826 12.65 -25.53 28.88
N TRP A 827 11.62 -25.76 28.05
CA TRP A 827 10.88 -27.02 28.13
C TRP A 827 11.66 -28.14 27.46
N ARG A 828 12.43 -28.90 28.25
CA ARG A 828 12.95 -30.19 27.83
C ARG A 828 11.82 -31.21 27.82
N GLU A 829 11.61 -31.82 26.66
CA GLU A 829 10.78 -33.00 26.51
C GLU A 829 11.49 -34.20 27.16
N GLU A 830 11.31 -34.38 28.49
CA GLU A 830 11.74 -35.62 29.14
C GLU A 830 11.08 -36.81 28.44
N ALA A 831 11.89 -37.84 28.14
CA ALA A 831 11.61 -38.79 27.07
C ALA A 831 10.40 -39.73 27.33
N SER A 832 9.19 -39.22 27.08
CA SER A 832 7.92 -39.96 27.05
C SER A 832 7.79 -40.84 25.79
N SER A 833 8.86 -41.58 25.46
CA SER A 833 8.95 -42.49 24.30
C SER A 833 9.35 -43.92 24.67
N THR A 834 9.35 -44.25 25.97
CA THR A 834 9.52 -45.62 26.50
C THR A 834 8.29 -46.14 27.25
N ALA A 835 7.10 -45.86 26.72
CA ALA A 835 5.89 -46.62 27.00
C ALA A 835 5.19 -46.99 25.68
N ASP A 836 4.60 -48.18 25.64
CA ASP A 836 3.71 -48.70 24.59
C ASP A 836 4.22 -48.78 23.13
N ARG A 837 5.52 -49.06 22.93
CA ARG A 837 5.93 -49.91 21.79
C ARG A 837 5.71 -51.38 22.14
N GLY A 838 4.48 -51.84 21.98
CA GLY A 838 4.14 -53.26 22.14
C GLY A 838 5.01 -54.16 21.25
N GLN A 839 5.68 -55.15 21.84
CA GLN A 839 6.52 -56.09 21.10
C GLN A 839 5.66 -57.03 20.24
N ALA A 840 5.65 -56.79 18.92
CA ALA A 840 5.22 -57.78 17.95
C ALA A 840 6.26 -58.92 17.87
N ILE A 841 6.17 -59.89 18.78
CA ILE A 841 7.00 -61.10 18.73
C ILE A 841 6.45 -62.03 17.64
N THR A 842 7.15 -62.13 16.52
CA THR A 842 6.88 -63.16 15.51
C THR A 842 7.30 -64.54 16.04
N MET A 843 6.33 -65.36 16.43
CA MET A 843 6.48 -66.81 16.53
C MET A 843 5.84 -67.47 15.30
N ALA A 844 6.52 -68.45 14.73
CA ALA A 844 6.24 -68.94 13.39
C ALA A 844 5.13 -70.01 13.30
N SER A 845 4.40 -69.99 12.19
CA SER A 845 4.03 -71.17 11.38
C SER A 845 3.76 -70.70 9.94
#